data_AF-A0A1B0CZT0-F1
#
_entry.id   AF-A0A1B0CZT0-F1
#
_cell.length_a   1.000
_cell.length_b   1.000
_cell.length_c   1.000
_cell.angle_alpha   90.00
_cell.angle_beta   90.00
_cell.angle_gamma   90.00
#
_symmetry.space_group_name_H-M   'P 1'
#
loop_
_entity.id
_entity.type
_entity.pdbx_description
1 polymer ?
#
loop_
_entity_poly.entity_id
_entity_poly.type
_entity_poly.pdbx_seq_one_letter_code
_entity_poly.pdbx_strand_id
1 'polypeptide(L)'
;MDVEKKDVDNPWITGGALGSKDAVLVFRTCVLSQHHTSTSEVDLVDTGSPSTSSECVAGVESLPLLDPPPAKPEMKKSLGKQLVVNKLRVQLVSSISDPSISRRNGSDSSGTGSDMEKEMEFKSISDSETHANEDSGSDSVQKSPRKMEKSQSDVIVPKDKSEMPGAVLNVRYRFMNTETRLLRKILGGHGLKEAEEDETFNLLWTGIHLKPDILRNLLPYQRVNHFPRASKYVFHHITKGFFSLFNPFRSSELTRKDRLYKNIEKMQHLRGGSKNFDIVPESYLLPTEYRDLVSAHNKYRGPWIVKPAASSRGRGIYIVNSLDKIPSDEQLVVAKYISDPLCIDGHKCDVRLYVAVTSFDPLLIYVYEEGLVRLATVKYNRSSEFLWNSCMHLCNYSINKYHSDYIKSRDAGDEDVGHKWTLSALLRHLKSQGCDTEQLMLNIEDVIIKAIFSCAQSIVAACRMFVPNNNNCFELYGFDILIDDTLKPWLLEVNLSPSLGIDTPLDAKVKASLLTDLLNMVGIPAISPLLKAAYDSKYVKHRSFHGRRANSADFIQGSHTLPKKHQHHTLTSLTTEELRIVRSAKAQFARRSGFIRIFPTEDSLAKYGLYMDPVCAMIIPHNFNVMLHGQLYPADSAEGESGIAERMQQYERALETSQPLNLGNKMYQPKSTDEARRLRKQIRKLIENGSEMSQMQARKAFQMYLECILRRVSTESKQCHEKLILKFIQRSGVNFKTPFFIRNPFSHKILSKDRSALVAKQLGDYLEVYNKETEALSDSFDPYGSIPNRLFSDFLCQAQESDLEAILTIHTNATQQMPFLYNRCAPGAPAAPPIPVGAHGFLKALPNMAPIGVSQESHKIDQYYKSIEARSPEKEIQNGKRLPEKTFSFNTMKRKTTTK
;
A
#
# COMPACT_ATOMS: atom_id res chain seq x y z
N MET A 1 11.54 -8.60 50.98
CA MET A 1 10.50 -9.00 50.02
C MET A 1 10.69 -8.19 48.73
N ASP A 2 11.72 -8.50 47.93
CA ASP A 2 12.34 -7.50 47.03
C ASP A 2 12.56 -7.99 45.58
N VAL A 3 11.64 -8.80 45.07
CA VAL A 3 11.70 -9.35 43.69
C VAL A 3 10.55 -8.84 42.81
N GLU A 4 9.37 -8.55 43.38
CA GLU A 4 8.14 -8.27 42.61
C GLU A 4 8.01 -6.84 42.05
N LYS A 5 9.02 -5.97 42.22
CA LYS A 5 8.96 -4.54 41.81
C LYS A 5 9.78 -4.16 40.57
N LYS A 6 10.45 -5.09 39.87
CA LYS A 6 11.31 -4.77 38.71
C LYS A 6 10.70 -4.95 37.32
N ASP A 7 9.62 -5.73 37.17
CA ASP A 7 9.09 -6.13 35.84
C ASP A 7 7.88 -5.30 35.35
N VAL A 8 7.51 -4.21 36.04
CA VAL A 8 6.33 -3.40 35.68
C VAL A 8 6.61 -2.53 34.44
N ASP A 9 7.81 -1.94 34.35
CA ASP A 9 8.17 -0.93 33.33
C ASP A 9 9.08 -1.50 32.22
N ASN A 10 8.76 -2.68 31.68
CA ASN A 10 9.46 -3.21 30.50
C ASN A 10 8.86 -2.61 29.21
N PRO A 11 9.57 -1.70 28.48
CA PRO A 11 8.99 -0.97 27.35
C PRO A 11 8.74 -1.83 26.09
N TRP A 12 9.08 -3.12 26.14
CA TRP A 12 8.91 -4.12 25.09
C TRP A 12 7.80 -5.14 25.40
N ILE A 13 7.10 -5.00 26.52
CA ILE A 13 6.00 -5.86 26.99
C ILE A 13 4.80 -5.00 27.41
N THR A 14 3.58 -5.54 27.30
CA THR A 14 2.39 -4.94 27.92
C THR A 14 1.33 -6.02 28.20
N GLY A 15 0.30 -5.68 28.98
CA GLY A 15 -0.81 -6.58 29.35
C GLY A 15 -0.55 -7.50 30.55
N GLY A 16 0.70 -7.69 30.95
CA GLY A 16 1.10 -8.45 32.14
C GLY A 16 2.62 -8.59 32.23
N ALA A 17 3.13 -9.15 33.33
CA ALA A 17 4.56 -9.41 33.53
C ALA A 17 5.12 -10.39 32.49
N LEU A 18 6.42 -10.30 32.21
CA LEU A 18 7.12 -11.12 31.21
C LEU A 18 6.85 -12.62 31.41
N GLY A 19 6.48 -13.33 30.35
CA GLY A 19 6.20 -14.76 30.40
C GLY A 19 4.80 -15.13 30.93
N SER A 20 4.00 -14.18 31.40
CA SER A 20 2.63 -14.43 31.88
C SER A 20 1.63 -14.69 30.74
N LYS A 21 0.38 -15.08 31.07
CA LYS A 21 -0.65 -15.45 30.09
C LYS A 21 -1.22 -14.26 29.31
N ASP A 22 -1.31 -13.10 29.95
CA ASP A 22 -1.92 -11.88 29.41
C ASP A 22 -0.87 -10.93 28.80
N ALA A 23 0.44 -11.22 28.97
CA ALA A 23 1.53 -10.46 28.39
C ALA A 23 1.62 -10.63 26.85
N VAL A 24 1.87 -9.51 26.17
CA VAL A 24 2.13 -9.44 24.73
C VAL A 24 3.36 -8.59 24.43
N LEU A 25 4.04 -8.91 23.32
CA LEU A 25 5.18 -8.14 22.82
C LEU A 25 4.75 -6.76 22.31
N VAL A 26 5.60 -5.76 22.54
CA VAL A 26 5.49 -4.40 21.97
C VAL A 26 6.58 -4.21 20.91
N PHE A 27 6.16 -3.69 19.76
CA PHE A 27 6.98 -3.42 18.58
C PHE A 27 7.13 -1.92 18.35
N ARG A 28 8.34 -1.46 18.05
CA ARG A 28 8.68 -0.03 17.85
C ARG A 28 9.56 0.15 16.60
N THR A 29 9.41 1.29 15.92
CA THR A 29 10.16 1.61 14.69
C THR A 29 11.63 1.98 14.95
N CYS A 30 11.98 2.45 16.15
CA CYS A 30 13.36 2.79 16.56
C CYS A 30 14.36 1.62 16.49
N VAL A 31 13.87 0.37 16.46
CA VAL A 31 14.71 -0.83 16.26
C VAL A 31 15.25 -0.95 14.83
N LEU A 32 14.76 -0.12 13.89
CA LEU A 32 15.21 -0.06 12.50
C LEU A 32 16.30 1.00 12.24
N SER A 33 16.47 1.98 13.13
CA SER A 33 17.55 2.97 13.08
C SER A 33 18.86 2.38 13.62
N GLN A 34 19.87 2.24 12.76
CA GLN A 34 21.19 1.75 13.17
C GLN A 34 22.03 2.91 13.73
N HIS A 35 22.25 2.92 15.05
CA HIS A 35 23.26 3.77 15.67
C HIS A 35 24.66 3.32 15.24
N HIS A 36 25.20 3.95 14.19
CA HIS A 36 26.63 3.93 13.92
C HIS A 36 27.36 4.81 14.95
N THR A 37 27.59 4.27 16.16
CA THR A 37 28.59 4.84 17.06
C THR A 37 29.96 4.57 16.46
N SER A 38 30.47 5.51 15.67
CA SER A 38 31.90 5.60 15.38
C SER A 38 32.63 5.78 16.71
N THR A 39 33.32 4.73 17.16
CA THR A 39 34.17 4.80 18.35
C THR A 39 35.33 5.74 18.06
N SER A 40 35.25 6.96 18.60
CA SER A 40 36.42 7.82 18.76
C SER A 40 37.42 7.10 19.66
N GLU A 41 38.60 6.83 19.14
CA GLU A 41 39.71 6.32 19.95
C GLU A 41 40.07 7.37 21.01
N VAL A 42 40.27 6.91 22.24
CA VAL A 42 40.62 7.76 23.37
C VAL A 42 42.11 7.58 23.61
N ASP A 43 42.92 8.41 22.94
CA ASP A 43 44.36 8.43 23.18
C ASP A 43 44.66 8.82 24.64
N LEU A 44 45.56 8.06 25.24
CA LEU A 44 45.93 8.19 26.65
C LEU A 44 46.88 9.37 26.85
N VAL A 45 46.66 10.11 27.93
CA VAL A 45 47.62 11.11 28.41
C VAL A 45 48.83 10.38 29.00
N ASP A 46 50.02 10.66 28.47
CA ASP A 46 51.29 10.42 29.15
C ASP A 46 52.08 11.74 29.28
N THR A 47 53.02 11.79 30.22
CA THR A 47 53.58 13.02 30.78
C THR A 47 55.10 13.03 30.72
N GLY A 48 55.70 14.09 30.16
CA GLY A 48 57.16 14.22 30.16
C GLY A 48 57.73 15.30 29.23
N SER A 49 58.05 16.46 29.80
CA SER A 49 59.09 17.37 29.29
C SER A 49 60.38 17.16 30.13
N PRO A 50 61.54 17.78 29.84
CA PRO A 50 61.89 18.71 28.74
C PRO A 50 63.22 18.38 28.01
N SER A 51 63.61 19.16 26.97
CA SER A 51 64.88 19.95 26.95
C SER A 51 65.39 20.42 25.56
N THR A 52 65.85 21.69 25.53
CA THR A 52 66.97 22.31 24.74
C THR A 52 67.04 22.38 23.20
N SER A 53 67.26 23.63 22.72
CA SER A 53 68.01 24.07 21.51
C SER A 53 67.43 23.79 20.10
N SER A 54 67.53 24.67 19.09
CA SER A 54 68.18 26.01 18.96
C SER A 54 67.52 26.89 17.85
N GLU A 55 67.81 28.19 17.84
CA GLU A 55 67.41 29.21 16.84
C GLU A 55 68.29 29.13 15.54
N CYS A 56 68.14 29.88 14.43
CA CYS A 56 67.22 30.95 13.99
C CYS A 56 66.89 30.70 12.46
N VAL A 57 66.64 31.55 11.45
CA VAL A 57 66.67 33.01 11.07
C VAL A 57 65.50 33.16 10.05
N ALA A 58 64.47 34.02 10.16
CA ALA A 58 64.33 35.49 10.08
C ALA A 58 64.34 36.12 8.64
N GLY A 59 63.46 37.11 8.41
CA GLY A 59 63.18 37.81 7.12
C GLY A 59 61.78 37.50 6.56
N VAL A 60 60.67 38.29 6.71
CA VAL A 60 60.36 39.71 6.99
C VAL A 60 60.17 40.60 5.74
N GLU A 61 58.92 41.01 5.47
CA GLU A 61 58.39 42.34 5.03
C GLU A 61 56.89 42.19 4.61
N SER A 62 55.92 42.55 5.48
CA SER A 62 55.10 43.79 5.53
C SER A 62 54.05 43.94 4.39
N LEU A 63 52.71 43.92 4.61
CA LEU A 63 51.80 44.87 5.33
C LEU A 63 51.65 46.25 4.64
N PRO A 64 50.61 47.12 4.87
CA PRO A 64 49.55 47.08 5.93
C PRO A 64 48.07 47.51 5.56
N LEU A 65 47.08 47.17 6.46
CA LEU A 65 45.88 47.96 6.92
C LEU A 65 44.78 48.45 5.88
N LEU A 66 43.52 48.86 6.18
CA LEU A 66 42.60 48.88 7.36
C LEU A 66 41.09 49.05 6.96
N ASP A 67 40.20 49.07 7.97
CA ASP A 67 38.70 49.19 8.02
C ASP A 67 38.11 50.64 7.81
N PRO A 68 36.78 50.94 8.00
CA PRO A 68 35.55 50.36 7.41
C PRO A 68 34.56 51.43 6.76
N PRO A 69 33.24 51.67 7.10
CA PRO A 69 32.23 52.14 6.10
C PRO A 69 31.70 53.59 6.26
N PRO A 70 30.87 54.08 5.30
CA PRO A 70 29.76 55.01 5.62
C PRO A 70 28.44 54.75 4.83
N ALA A 71 27.46 55.66 4.95
CA ALA A 71 26.04 55.48 4.59
C ALA A 71 25.53 56.27 3.34
N LYS A 72 24.19 56.28 3.15
CA LYS A 72 23.41 56.83 2.01
C LYS A 72 23.57 58.36 1.78
N PRO A 73 23.26 58.86 0.56
CA PRO A 73 22.22 59.90 0.42
C PRO A 73 21.22 59.69 -0.76
N GLU A 74 20.53 60.76 -1.22
CA GLU A 74 19.12 60.73 -1.70
C GLU A 74 18.81 61.07 -3.20
N MET A 75 17.57 60.74 -3.61
CA MET A 75 16.60 61.48 -4.46
C MET A 75 16.92 62.04 -5.89
N LYS A 76 16.07 61.62 -6.86
CA LYS A 76 15.12 62.42 -7.71
C LYS A 76 14.41 61.47 -8.72
N LYS A 77 13.14 61.55 -9.20
CA LYS A 77 11.98 62.50 -9.30
C LYS A 77 11.64 62.96 -10.75
N SER A 78 10.70 62.26 -11.42
CA SER A 78 9.68 62.76 -12.40
C SER A 78 8.90 61.54 -12.98
N LEU A 79 7.56 61.43 -13.10
CA LEU A 79 6.50 62.27 -13.76
C LEU A 79 6.66 62.39 -15.29
N GLY A 80 5.63 62.28 -16.14
CA GLY A 80 4.17 62.00 -16.01
C GLY A 80 3.52 62.12 -17.42
N LYS A 81 2.22 61.87 -17.72
CA LYS A 81 0.95 61.56 -17.00
C LYS A 81 0.21 60.44 -17.83
N GLN A 82 -1.07 60.38 -18.25
CA GLN A 82 -2.40 61.02 -18.03
C GLN A 82 -3.48 60.02 -18.60
N LEU A 83 -4.70 59.74 -18.12
CA LEU A 83 -5.64 60.25 -17.09
C LEU A 83 -6.84 61.10 -17.61
N VAL A 84 -7.90 60.44 -18.11
CA VAL A 84 -9.31 60.90 -18.32
C VAL A 84 -10.23 59.63 -18.28
N VAL A 85 -11.38 59.45 -17.59
CA VAL A 85 -12.27 60.19 -16.65
C VAL A 85 -13.60 60.78 -17.22
N ASN A 86 -14.74 60.14 -16.89
CA ASN A 86 -16.04 60.77 -16.53
C ASN A 86 -16.87 59.77 -15.66
N LYS A 87 -17.56 60.07 -14.53
CA LYS A 87 -18.38 61.21 -13.99
C LYS A 87 -19.89 61.03 -14.24
N LEU A 88 -20.86 61.40 -13.37
CA LEU A 88 -20.89 61.96 -11.97
C LEU A 88 -21.63 60.95 -11.03
N ARG A 89 -22.23 61.17 -9.83
CA ARG A 89 -22.55 62.24 -8.82
C ARG A 89 -22.60 61.51 -7.42
N VAL A 90 -22.64 62.02 -6.16
CA VAL A 90 -23.20 63.21 -5.42
C VAL A 90 -24.73 63.08 -5.17
N GLN A 91 -25.33 63.20 -3.96
CA GLN A 91 -25.04 64.07 -2.78
C GLN A 91 -25.38 63.42 -1.39
N LEU A 92 -25.56 64.23 -0.33
CA LEU A 92 -25.68 63.88 1.12
C LEU A 92 -26.91 64.60 1.77
N VAL A 93 -27.21 64.32 3.06
CA VAL A 93 -28.02 65.11 4.05
C VAL A 93 -29.49 64.69 4.39
N SER A 94 -29.63 63.98 5.53
CA SER A 94 -30.62 64.10 6.65
C SER A 94 -32.16 63.94 6.54
N SER A 95 -32.73 63.45 7.67
CA SER A 95 -33.94 63.94 8.40
C SER A 95 -35.33 63.28 8.30
N ILE A 96 -35.72 62.65 9.43
CA ILE A 96 -36.98 62.84 10.19
C ILE A 96 -38.32 62.23 9.64
N SER A 97 -39.26 62.00 10.58
CA SER A 97 -40.71 61.70 10.47
C SER A 97 -41.19 60.27 10.19
N ASP A 98 -41.42 59.55 11.28
CA ASP A 98 -42.62 58.71 11.54
C ASP A 98 -43.90 59.59 11.47
N PRO A 99 -45.15 59.07 11.27
CA PRO A 99 -45.90 58.57 12.44
C PRO A 99 -46.99 57.48 12.21
N SER A 100 -47.42 56.90 13.35
CA SER A 100 -48.80 56.46 13.71
C SER A 100 -49.34 55.11 13.15
N ILE A 101 -49.52 54.07 13.98
CA ILE A 101 -50.58 53.81 15.01
C ILE A 101 -51.87 53.26 14.35
N SER A 102 -52.47 52.11 14.74
CA SER A 102 -52.59 51.44 16.06
C SER A 102 -52.61 49.88 15.93
N ARG A 103 -52.97 48.99 16.89
CA ARG A 103 -53.76 49.06 18.14
C ARG A 103 -53.55 47.81 19.04
N ARG A 104 -53.48 48.00 20.37
CA ARG A 104 -54.06 47.22 21.53
C ARG A 104 -54.12 45.67 21.49
N ASN A 105 -53.83 44.89 22.55
CA ASN A 105 -53.51 45.08 24.00
C ASN A 105 -52.67 43.85 24.46
N GLY A 106 -51.96 43.80 25.61
CA GLY A 106 -51.72 44.75 26.70
C GLY A 106 -50.99 44.07 27.90
N SER A 107 -50.59 44.85 28.92
CA SER A 107 -49.86 44.48 30.18
C SER A 107 -48.47 43.80 30.03
N ASP A 108 -47.31 44.43 30.31
CA ASP A 108 -46.77 45.05 31.57
C ASP A 108 -46.15 44.00 32.54
N SER A 109 -45.05 44.21 33.29
CA SER A 109 -44.12 45.35 33.57
C SER A 109 -42.88 44.80 34.35
N SER A 110 -41.75 45.47 34.69
CA SER A 110 -41.01 46.69 34.22
C SER A 110 -39.64 46.81 34.97
N GLY A 111 -38.61 47.45 34.38
CA GLY A 111 -37.33 47.86 35.03
C GLY A 111 -36.07 47.23 34.39
N THR A 112 -35.16 47.93 33.69
CA THR A 112 -34.16 49.00 34.05
C THR A 112 -32.98 48.51 34.90
N GLY A 113 -31.69 48.72 34.53
CA GLY A 113 -31.10 49.34 33.32
C GLY A 113 -29.61 49.70 33.52
N SER A 114 -28.94 50.29 32.50
CA SER A 114 -27.59 50.92 32.50
C SER A 114 -26.36 50.05 32.89
N ASP A 115 -25.10 50.34 32.54
CA ASP A 115 -24.46 51.02 31.39
C ASP A 115 -22.93 50.74 31.46
N MET A 116 -22.19 50.93 30.34
CA MET A 116 -20.75 51.30 30.19
C MET A 116 -19.63 50.69 31.10
N GLU A 117 -18.34 50.77 30.81
CA GLU A 117 -17.46 50.69 29.62
C GLU A 117 -15.99 50.78 30.17
N LYS A 118 -14.96 50.31 29.44
CA LYS A 118 -13.51 50.58 29.70
C LYS A 118 -12.88 50.02 31.01
N GLU A 119 -11.56 49.95 31.22
CA GLU A 119 -10.36 49.70 30.36
C GLU A 119 -9.18 49.17 31.24
N MET A 120 -8.07 48.78 30.60
CA MET A 120 -6.63 48.84 30.98
C MET A 120 -6.19 49.26 32.41
N GLU A 121 -5.08 48.81 33.02
CA GLU A 121 -4.09 47.71 32.79
C GLU A 121 -3.06 47.67 33.97
N PHE A 122 -2.23 46.63 34.05
CA PHE A 122 -0.85 46.59 34.63
C PHE A 122 -0.53 46.48 36.15
N LYS A 123 0.55 45.71 36.40
CA LYS A 123 1.65 45.85 37.41
C LYS A 123 1.56 45.26 38.84
N SER A 124 1.82 43.95 38.90
CA SER A 124 2.97 43.27 39.59
C SER A 124 3.72 43.90 40.78
N ILE A 125 4.16 43.03 41.72
CA ILE A 125 5.21 43.10 42.78
C ILE A 125 4.60 42.67 44.14
N SER A 126 5.24 41.90 45.04
CA SER A 126 6.18 40.75 44.96
C SER A 126 6.22 40.05 46.34
N ASP A 127 6.73 38.81 46.42
CA ASP A 127 7.31 38.15 47.63
C ASP A 127 6.40 37.94 48.89
N SER A 128 6.67 37.05 49.85
CA SER A 128 7.29 35.70 49.83
C SER A 128 7.06 35.02 51.20
N GLU A 129 6.67 33.73 51.22
CA GLU A 129 6.78 32.80 52.38
C GLU A 129 5.94 33.14 53.65
N THR A 130 5.61 32.24 54.60
CA THR A 130 5.84 30.78 54.79
C THR A 130 4.73 30.16 55.70
N HIS A 131 4.57 28.82 55.67
CA HIS A 131 3.92 27.97 56.71
C HIS A 131 2.39 28.14 57.01
N ALA A 132 1.63 27.14 57.45
CA ALA A 132 1.78 25.67 57.45
C ALA A 132 0.43 24.95 57.76
N ASN A 133 0.39 23.63 57.47
CA ASN A 133 -0.48 22.55 58.01
C ASN A 133 -2.02 22.51 57.81
N GLU A 134 -2.43 21.42 57.15
CA GLU A 134 -3.41 20.40 57.60
C GLU A 134 -4.93 20.72 57.73
N ASP A 135 -5.64 20.30 56.67
CA ASP A 135 -6.67 19.23 56.67
C ASP A 135 -8.16 19.59 56.42
N SER A 136 -8.82 18.64 55.74
CA SER A 136 -10.26 18.47 55.49
C SER A 136 -10.99 19.44 54.53
N GLY A 137 -11.58 18.85 53.47
CA GLY A 137 -13.03 19.04 53.27
C GLY A 137 -13.57 19.77 52.03
N SER A 138 -13.73 19.03 50.92
CA SER A 138 -14.79 19.19 49.89
C SER A 138 -14.80 20.37 48.87
N ASP A 139 -15.20 19.99 47.65
CA ASP A 139 -15.88 20.73 46.57
C ASP A 139 -15.38 22.10 46.09
N SER A 140 -14.67 22.08 44.96
CA SER A 140 -15.33 22.48 43.69
C SER A 140 -14.59 21.94 42.46
N VAL A 141 -15.33 21.54 41.42
CA VAL A 141 -14.78 20.96 40.19
C VAL A 141 -14.66 22.03 39.10
N GLN A 142 -13.43 22.32 38.66
CA GLN A 142 -13.18 22.89 37.33
C GLN A 142 -12.30 21.95 36.50
N LYS A 143 -12.73 21.67 35.26
CA LYS A 143 -12.04 20.78 34.33
C LYS A 143 -10.83 21.51 33.69
N SER A 144 -9.64 21.25 34.20
CA SER A 144 -8.40 21.54 33.46
C SER A 144 -8.26 20.59 32.24
N PRO A 145 -7.75 21.06 31.09
CA PRO A 145 -7.64 20.24 29.88
C PRO A 145 -6.59 19.13 30.04
N ARG A 146 -6.98 17.87 29.81
CA ARG A 146 -6.06 16.73 29.76
C ARG A 146 -5.09 16.88 28.58
N LYS A 147 -3.83 17.25 28.86
CA LYS A 147 -2.73 16.89 27.95
C LYS A 147 -2.60 15.37 27.94
N MET A 148 -2.71 14.75 26.77
CA MET A 148 -2.26 13.37 26.58
C MET A 148 -0.73 13.35 26.56
N GLU A 149 -0.10 12.70 27.53
CA GLU A 149 1.34 12.50 27.52
C GLU A 149 1.73 11.44 26.47
N LYS A 150 2.19 11.89 25.31
CA LYS A 150 2.93 11.04 24.35
C LYS A 150 4.32 10.72 24.92
N SER A 151 4.43 9.68 25.73
CA SER A 151 5.72 9.18 26.23
C SER A 151 6.50 8.38 25.15
N GLN A 152 7.01 9.10 24.15
CA GLN A 152 8.17 8.67 23.35
C GLN A 152 9.44 9.39 23.82
N SER A 153 9.71 9.30 25.13
CA SER A 153 11.06 9.47 25.69
C SER A 153 11.97 8.32 25.25
N ASP A 154 13.29 8.51 25.36
CA ASP A 154 14.32 7.65 24.77
C ASP A 154 14.28 6.18 25.23
N VAL A 155 13.53 5.34 24.51
CA VAL A 155 13.53 3.89 24.71
C VAL A 155 14.83 3.31 24.19
N ILE A 156 15.78 3.12 25.11
CA ILE A 156 17.07 2.48 24.84
C ILE A 156 16.84 1.08 24.22
N VAL A 157 17.31 0.90 23.00
CA VAL A 157 17.34 -0.41 22.34
C VAL A 157 18.50 -1.23 22.93
N PRO A 158 18.25 -2.44 23.48
CA PRO A 158 19.31 -3.32 23.99
C PRO A 158 20.43 -3.55 22.97
N LYS A 159 21.69 -3.50 23.44
CA LYS A 159 22.88 -3.63 22.57
C LYS A 159 23.03 -5.06 22.05
N ASP A 160 22.68 -6.06 22.84
CA ASP A 160 22.50 -7.43 22.37
C ASP A 160 21.01 -7.73 22.14
N LYS A 161 20.71 -8.39 21.03
CA LYS A 161 19.37 -8.87 20.69
C LYS A 161 18.97 -10.11 21.48
N SER A 162 19.91 -10.78 22.16
CA SER A 162 19.60 -11.88 23.08
C SER A 162 18.76 -11.44 24.29
N GLU A 163 18.92 -10.18 24.72
CA GLU A 163 18.21 -9.56 25.85
C GLU A 163 16.75 -9.19 25.51
N MET A 164 16.41 -9.09 24.22
CA MET A 164 15.06 -8.74 23.78
C MET A 164 14.04 -9.83 24.18
N PRO A 165 12.84 -9.48 24.69
CA PRO A 165 11.85 -10.48 25.14
C PRO A 165 11.47 -11.54 24.11
N GLY A 166 11.50 -11.21 22.81
CA GLY A 166 11.28 -12.18 21.73
C GLY A 166 12.34 -13.28 21.66
N ALA A 167 13.59 -12.96 22.02
CA ALA A 167 14.68 -13.93 22.11
C ALA A 167 14.63 -14.72 23.42
N VAL A 168 14.48 -14.03 24.56
CA VAL A 168 14.40 -14.62 25.92
C VAL A 168 13.28 -15.68 26.02
N LEU A 169 12.12 -15.40 25.43
CA LEU A 169 10.97 -16.31 25.44
C LEU A 169 10.95 -17.32 24.27
N ASN A 170 11.97 -17.33 23.41
CA ASN A 170 12.05 -18.14 22.18
C ASN A 170 10.79 -18.01 21.29
N VAL A 171 10.37 -16.76 21.04
CA VAL A 171 9.22 -16.43 20.19
C VAL A 171 9.63 -16.53 18.73
N ARG A 172 8.88 -17.32 17.95
CA ARG A 172 9.23 -17.63 16.57
C ARG A 172 8.18 -17.18 15.55
N TYR A 173 8.64 -16.80 14.36
CA TYR A 173 7.80 -16.55 13.21
C TYR A 173 8.06 -17.56 12.07
N ARG A 174 7.10 -17.75 11.17
CA ARG A 174 7.29 -18.48 9.91
C ARG A 174 6.70 -17.67 8.76
N PHE A 175 7.44 -17.58 7.65
CA PHE A 175 6.91 -17.05 6.40
C PHE A 175 6.52 -18.17 5.43
N MET A 176 5.44 -17.98 4.66
CA MET A 176 5.04 -18.89 3.58
C MET A 176 4.66 -18.11 2.31
N ASN A 177 5.31 -18.41 1.19
CA ASN A 177 5.01 -17.86 -0.14
C ASN A 177 4.82 -16.32 -0.16
N THR A 178 5.69 -15.57 0.54
CA THR A 178 5.55 -14.12 0.72
C THR A 178 6.90 -13.42 0.89
N GLU A 179 7.05 -12.23 0.31
CA GLU A 179 8.27 -11.41 0.41
C GLU A 179 8.00 -10.16 1.26
N THR A 180 8.45 -10.20 2.52
CA THR A 180 8.17 -9.17 3.52
C THR A 180 9.44 -8.68 4.20
N ARG A 181 10.42 -8.21 3.40
CA ARG A 181 11.75 -7.78 3.89
C ARG A 181 11.70 -6.80 5.07
N LEU A 182 10.76 -5.86 5.05
CA LEU A 182 10.48 -4.95 6.16
C LEU A 182 10.06 -5.70 7.43
N LEU A 183 9.04 -6.55 7.34
CA LEU A 183 8.54 -7.33 8.47
C LEU A 183 9.61 -8.27 9.04
N ARG A 184 10.42 -8.90 8.18
CA ARG A 184 11.58 -9.69 8.60
C ARG A 184 12.59 -8.87 9.41
N LYS A 185 12.87 -7.62 9.01
CA LYS A 185 13.72 -6.69 9.77
C LYS A 185 13.08 -6.27 11.10
N ILE A 186 11.77 -6.00 11.13
CA ILE A 186 11.04 -5.69 12.37
C ILE A 186 11.11 -6.87 13.34
N LEU A 187 10.67 -8.07 12.95
CA LEU A 187 10.61 -9.25 13.82
C LEU A 187 12.01 -9.66 14.33
N GLY A 188 13.00 -9.73 13.43
CA GLY A 188 14.40 -10.04 13.80
C GLY A 188 15.13 -8.90 14.53
N GLY A 189 14.58 -7.68 14.50
CA GLY A 189 15.01 -6.59 15.36
C GLY A 189 14.57 -6.80 16.81
N HIS A 190 13.34 -7.29 17.01
CA HIS A 190 12.75 -7.51 18.34
C HIS A 190 13.14 -8.88 18.96
N GLY A 191 14.19 -9.52 18.44
CA GLY A 191 14.73 -10.79 18.95
C GLY A 191 14.02 -12.06 18.48
N LEU A 192 12.94 -11.96 17.69
CA LEU A 192 12.22 -13.16 17.21
C LEU A 192 13.05 -13.91 16.16
N LYS A 193 13.00 -15.24 16.21
CA LYS A 193 13.69 -16.13 15.27
C LYS A 193 12.73 -16.70 14.23
N GLU A 194 13.23 -17.04 13.04
CA GLU A 194 12.44 -17.80 12.06
C GLU A 194 12.40 -19.28 12.48
N ALA A 195 11.26 -19.93 12.34
CA ALA A 195 11.05 -21.35 12.65
C ALA A 195 11.31 -22.23 11.42
N GLU A 196 12.27 -23.15 11.55
CA GLU A 196 12.50 -24.26 10.60
C GLU A 196 11.26 -25.15 10.47
N GLU A 197 11.15 -26.00 9.44
CA GLU A 197 9.86 -26.60 9.03
C GLU A 197 9.11 -27.36 10.14
N ASP A 198 9.83 -28.15 10.93
CA ASP A 198 9.29 -28.97 12.02
C ASP A 198 9.01 -28.20 13.33
N GLU A 199 9.46 -26.95 13.47
CA GLU A 199 9.35 -26.20 14.72
C GLU A 199 7.96 -25.58 14.99
N THR A 200 7.66 -25.22 16.24
CA THR A 200 6.44 -24.49 16.61
C THR A 200 6.59 -22.98 16.47
N PHE A 201 5.76 -22.37 15.62
CA PHE A 201 5.68 -20.91 15.44
C PHE A 201 4.75 -20.25 16.48
N ASN A 202 4.99 -18.96 16.75
CA ASN A 202 4.06 -18.07 17.46
C ASN A 202 3.31 -17.17 16.44
N LEU A 203 3.98 -16.69 15.39
CA LEU A 203 3.39 -15.95 14.26
C LEU A 203 3.59 -16.72 12.95
N LEU A 204 2.51 -16.98 12.20
CA LEU A 204 2.60 -17.45 10.82
C LEU A 204 2.08 -16.36 9.88
N TRP A 205 2.96 -15.86 9.01
CA TRP A 205 2.64 -14.84 8.03
C TRP A 205 2.79 -15.39 6.62
N THR A 206 1.69 -15.49 5.87
CA THR A 206 1.63 -16.14 4.57
C THR A 206 1.13 -15.19 3.47
N GLY A 207 1.52 -15.47 2.22
CA GLY A 207 0.96 -14.85 1.02
C GLY A 207 -0.13 -15.69 0.35
N ILE A 208 -0.41 -16.88 0.88
CA ILE A 208 -1.42 -17.83 0.39
C ILE A 208 -2.41 -18.23 1.49
N HIS A 209 -3.65 -18.51 1.10
CA HIS A 209 -4.68 -19.00 2.02
C HIS A 209 -4.24 -20.28 2.75
N LEU A 210 -4.45 -20.31 4.06
CA LEU A 210 -4.18 -21.48 4.90
C LEU A 210 -5.18 -22.60 4.64
N LYS A 211 -4.73 -23.86 4.79
CA LYS A 211 -5.60 -25.03 4.78
C LYS A 211 -6.44 -25.06 6.07
N PRO A 212 -7.71 -25.49 6.05
CA PRO A 212 -8.55 -25.60 7.25
C PRO A 212 -7.91 -26.40 8.40
N ASP A 213 -7.12 -27.42 8.06
CA ASP A 213 -6.45 -28.27 9.05
C ASP A 213 -5.20 -27.64 9.69
N ILE A 214 -4.72 -26.50 9.18
CA ILE A 214 -3.77 -25.65 9.92
C ILE A 214 -4.55 -24.82 10.93
N LEU A 215 -5.66 -24.20 10.52
CA LEU A 215 -6.47 -23.29 11.34
C LEU A 215 -7.10 -23.98 12.56
N ARG A 216 -7.67 -25.18 12.35
CA ARG A 216 -8.26 -26.02 13.42
C ARG A 216 -7.28 -26.36 14.54
N ASN A 217 -6.01 -26.38 14.22
CA ASN A 217 -4.91 -26.85 15.06
C ASN A 217 -4.10 -25.69 15.67
N LEU A 218 -4.57 -24.44 15.54
CA LEU A 218 -3.92 -23.28 16.14
C LEU A 218 -4.08 -23.27 17.67
N LEU A 219 -2.97 -23.04 18.36
CA LEU A 219 -2.94 -22.93 19.83
C LEU A 219 -3.24 -21.50 20.27
N PRO A 220 -3.70 -21.25 21.52
CA PRO A 220 -4.12 -19.91 21.96
C PRO A 220 -3.04 -18.82 21.85
N TYR A 221 -1.76 -19.23 21.91
CA TYR A 221 -0.60 -18.34 21.75
C TYR A 221 -0.26 -17.99 20.30
N GLN A 222 -0.87 -18.66 19.32
CA GLN A 222 -0.53 -18.51 17.90
C GLN A 222 -1.36 -17.42 17.21
N ARG A 223 -0.75 -16.75 16.23
CA ARG A 223 -1.36 -15.72 15.38
C ARG A 223 -1.13 -16.01 13.90
N VAL A 224 -2.15 -15.84 13.07
CA VAL A 224 -2.09 -15.99 11.62
C VAL A 224 -2.72 -14.78 10.91
N ASN A 225 -2.11 -14.35 9.79
CA ASN A 225 -2.47 -13.12 9.08
C ASN A 225 -3.65 -13.24 8.08
N HIS A 226 -4.47 -14.30 8.18
CA HIS A 226 -5.70 -14.46 7.41
C HIS A 226 -6.79 -15.21 8.18
N PHE A 227 -8.05 -14.85 7.95
CA PHE A 227 -9.20 -15.65 8.37
C PHE A 227 -9.42 -16.89 7.47
N PRO A 228 -10.09 -17.94 8.00
CA PRO A 228 -10.64 -19.00 7.17
C PRO A 228 -11.59 -18.40 6.14
N ARG A 229 -11.52 -18.92 4.92
CA ARG A 229 -12.47 -18.59 3.86
C ARG A 229 -13.43 -19.76 3.67
N ALA A 230 -14.71 -19.46 3.49
CA ALA A 230 -15.75 -20.44 3.22
C ALA A 230 -15.47 -21.16 1.89
N SER A 231 -14.73 -22.28 1.95
CA SER A 231 -14.60 -23.16 0.80
C SER A 231 -15.92 -23.89 0.56
N LYS A 232 -16.35 -23.97 -0.70
CA LYS A 232 -17.65 -24.49 -1.12
C LYS A 232 -17.88 -25.98 -0.78
N TYR A 233 -16.85 -26.68 -0.27
CA TYR A 233 -16.92 -28.06 0.22
C TYR A 233 -18.00 -28.30 1.28
N VAL A 234 -18.34 -27.31 2.13
CA VAL A 234 -19.30 -27.51 3.23
C VAL A 234 -20.69 -27.91 2.74
N PHE A 235 -21.13 -27.41 1.58
CA PHE A 235 -22.47 -27.73 1.04
C PHE A 235 -22.53 -29.04 0.24
N HIS A 236 -21.40 -29.55 -0.25
CA HIS A 236 -21.37 -30.68 -1.19
C HIS A 236 -21.48 -32.06 -0.50
N HIS A 237 -21.52 -32.11 0.84
CA HIS A 237 -21.62 -33.36 1.60
C HIS A 237 -23.05 -33.76 2.01
N ILE A 238 -24.04 -32.89 1.76
CA ILE A 238 -25.45 -33.13 2.12
C ILE A 238 -26.28 -33.56 0.90
N THR A 239 -25.94 -33.10 -0.31
CA THR A 239 -26.59 -33.51 -1.57
C THR A 239 -25.75 -34.54 -2.33
N LYS A 240 -26.05 -35.83 -2.16
CA LYS A 240 -25.50 -36.90 -3.01
C LYS A 240 -26.10 -36.81 -4.42
N GLY A 241 -25.29 -36.46 -5.42
CA GLY A 241 -25.63 -36.69 -6.83
C GLY A 241 -25.09 -35.66 -7.81
N PHE A 242 -24.34 -36.12 -8.82
CA PHE A 242 -24.16 -35.49 -10.13
C PHE A 242 -23.92 -33.96 -10.19
N PHE A 243 -22.72 -33.51 -9.77
CA PHE A 243 -21.89 -32.59 -10.61
C PHE A 243 -20.44 -32.56 -10.09
N SER A 244 -19.60 -33.49 -10.54
CA SER A 244 -18.22 -33.65 -10.07
C SER A 244 -17.18 -33.56 -11.20
N LEU A 245 -17.10 -32.40 -11.84
CA LEU A 245 -15.94 -32.01 -12.66
C LEU A 245 -15.82 -30.48 -12.72
N PHE A 246 -14.56 -30.01 -12.81
CA PHE A 246 -14.09 -28.62 -12.83
C PHE A 246 -14.07 -27.79 -11.53
N ASN A 247 -12.89 -27.17 -11.32
CA ASN A 247 -12.58 -25.98 -10.51
C ASN A 247 -12.59 -26.04 -8.95
N PRO A 248 -11.45 -26.44 -8.33
CA PRO A 248 -11.14 -26.15 -6.93
C PRO A 248 -10.69 -24.69 -6.71
N PHE A 249 -11.52 -23.72 -7.10
CA PHE A 249 -11.18 -22.30 -6.93
C PHE A 249 -11.39 -21.82 -5.49
N ARG A 250 -10.33 -21.24 -4.92
CA ARG A 250 -10.29 -20.72 -3.54
C ARG A 250 -11.19 -19.48 -3.43
N SER A 251 -12.22 -19.54 -2.58
CA SER A 251 -13.21 -18.47 -2.41
C SER A 251 -12.63 -17.24 -1.70
N SER A 252 -12.21 -16.24 -2.48
CA SER A 252 -11.68 -14.97 -1.99
C SER A 252 -12.77 -13.90 -1.99
N GLU A 253 -13.78 -14.07 -1.14
CA GLU A 253 -15.09 -13.39 -1.26
C GLU A 253 -15.04 -11.85 -1.28
N LEU A 254 -14.09 -11.22 -0.58
CA LEU A 254 -13.88 -9.78 -0.58
C LEU A 254 -12.85 -9.30 -1.63
N THR A 255 -11.87 -10.13 -1.99
CA THR A 255 -10.65 -9.68 -2.69
C THR A 255 -10.51 -10.16 -4.13
N ARG A 256 -11.44 -10.99 -4.61
CA ARG A 256 -11.68 -11.23 -6.05
C ARG A 256 -12.70 -10.22 -6.58
N LYS A 257 -12.45 -9.64 -7.75
CA LYS A 257 -13.30 -8.57 -8.31
C LYS A 257 -14.72 -9.05 -8.62
N ASP A 258 -14.85 -10.27 -9.15
CA ASP A 258 -16.15 -10.91 -9.44
C ASP A 258 -16.93 -11.26 -8.17
N ARG A 259 -16.22 -11.65 -7.09
CA ARG A 259 -16.82 -12.00 -5.80
C ARG A 259 -17.25 -10.77 -5.02
N LEU A 260 -16.38 -9.77 -4.93
CA LEU A 260 -16.68 -8.47 -4.31
C LEU A 260 -17.95 -7.86 -4.91
N TYR A 261 -18.06 -7.86 -6.25
CA TYR A 261 -19.25 -7.34 -6.92
C TYR A 261 -20.51 -8.14 -6.59
N LYS A 262 -20.50 -9.48 -6.69
CA LYS A 262 -21.67 -10.29 -6.33
C LYS A 262 -22.08 -10.21 -4.87
N ASN A 263 -21.13 -10.06 -3.94
CA ASN A 263 -21.44 -9.91 -2.53
C ASN A 263 -22.07 -8.53 -2.24
N ILE A 264 -21.66 -7.46 -2.93
CA ILE A 264 -22.29 -6.14 -2.80
C ILE A 264 -23.65 -6.08 -3.52
N GLU A 265 -23.78 -6.63 -4.73
CA GLU A 265 -25.05 -6.78 -5.45
C GLU A 265 -26.10 -7.54 -4.61
N LYS A 266 -25.68 -8.64 -3.96
CA LYS A 266 -26.53 -9.37 -3.01
C LYS A 266 -27.01 -8.48 -1.86
N MET A 267 -26.16 -7.63 -1.30
CA MET A 267 -26.56 -6.71 -0.23
C MET A 267 -27.49 -5.59 -0.73
N GLN A 268 -27.26 -5.07 -1.94
CA GLN A 268 -28.19 -4.13 -2.60
C GLN A 268 -29.58 -4.76 -2.74
N HIS A 269 -29.69 -6.01 -3.20
CA HIS A 269 -30.98 -6.70 -3.31
C HIS A 269 -31.64 -6.98 -1.94
N LEU A 270 -30.87 -7.33 -0.90
CA LEU A 270 -31.43 -7.75 0.39
C LEU A 270 -31.72 -6.61 1.38
N ARG A 271 -31.04 -5.46 1.29
CA ARG A 271 -31.00 -4.44 2.36
C ARG A 271 -31.28 -3.01 1.87
N GLY A 272 -32.22 -2.84 0.95
CA GLY A 272 -32.80 -1.52 0.61
C GLY A 272 -32.46 -0.95 -0.77
N GLY A 273 -31.97 -1.76 -1.70
CA GLY A 273 -31.59 -1.35 -3.05
C GLY A 273 -30.26 -0.59 -3.09
N SER A 274 -29.94 -0.04 -4.27
CA SER A 274 -28.69 0.71 -4.50
C SER A 274 -28.49 1.84 -3.49
N LYS A 275 -29.56 2.53 -3.05
CA LYS A 275 -29.52 3.66 -2.11
C LYS A 275 -28.65 3.40 -0.87
N ASN A 276 -28.61 2.17 -0.36
CA ASN A 276 -27.86 1.82 0.84
C ASN A 276 -26.45 1.29 0.56
N PHE A 277 -26.18 0.74 -0.63
CA PHE A 277 -24.95 0.04 -1.00
C PHE A 277 -24.35 0.51 -2.35
N ASP A 278 -24.55 1.79 -2.72
CA ASP A 278 -23.97 2.45 -3.89
C ASP A 278 -22.48 2.83 -3.66
N ILE A 279 -21.69 1.82 -3.29
CA ILE A 279 -20.27 1.94 -2.89
C ILE A 279 -19.28 1.48 -3.97
N VAL A 280 -19.78 0.92 -5.07
CA VAL A 280 -19.01 0.42 -6.22
C VAL A 280 -19.67 0.88 -7.53
N PRO A 281 -18.90 1.14 -8.60
CA PRO A 281 -19.48 1.43 -9.91
C PRO A 281 -20.35 0.28 -10.44
N GLU A 282 -21.44 0.64 -11.10
CA GLU A 282 -22.30 -0.24 -11.91
C GLU A 282 -21.43 -1.16 -12.80
N SER A 283 -21.54 -2.48 -12.62
CA SER A 283 -20.63 -3.47 -13.23
C SER A 283 -21.36 -4.73 -13.71
N TYR A 284 -20.70 -5.47 -14.61
CA TYR A 284 -21.22 -6.70 -15.22
C TYR A 284 -20.14 -7.76 -15.32
N LEU A 285 -20.48 -9.02 -15.05
CA LEU A 285 -19.60 -10.18 -15.04
C LEU A 285 -19.77 -11.01 -16.30
N LEU A 286 -18.75 -11.00 -17.16
CA LEU A 286 -18.75 -11.76 -18.41
C LEU A 286 -18.24 -13.20 -18.19
N PRO A 287 -18.73 -14.18 -18.97
CA PRO A 287 -19.71 -14.06 -20.06
C PRO A 287 -21.18 -13.89 -19.61
N THR A 288 -21.50 -14.19 -18.35
CA THR A 288 -22.87 -14.36 -17.85
C THR A 288 -23.81 -13.18 -18.08
N GLU A 289 -23.35 -11.95 -17.81
CA GLU A 289 -24.18 -10.73 -17.77
C GLU A 289 -24.00 -9.86 -19.03
N TYR A 290 -23.57 -10.47 -20.15
CA TYR A 290 -23.32 -9.74 -21.40
C TYR A 290 -24.58 -9.02 -21.94
N ARG A 291 -25.78 -9.60 -21.76
CA ARG A 291 -27.05 -9.00 -22.19
C ARG A 291 -27.40 -7.76 -21.39
N ASP A 292 -27.10 -7.77 -20.10
CA ASP A 292 -27.34 -6.68 -19.17
C ASP A 292 -26.35 -5.53 -19.42
N LEU A 293 -25.08 -5.86 -19.69
CA LEU A 293 -24.06 -4.92 -20.16
C LEU A 293 -24.48 -4.23 -21.49
N VAL A 294 -24.96 -4.98 -22.48
CA VAL A 294 -25.47 -4.41 -23.75
C VAL A 294 -26.60 -3.42 -23.48
N SER A 295 -27.55 -3.80 -22.62
CA SER A 295 -28.71 -2.97 -22.25
C SER A 295 -28.28 -1.69 -21.52
N ALA A 296 -27.33 -1.79 -20.58
CA ALA A 296 -26.80 -0.68 -19.81
C ALA A 296 -25.93 0.27 -20.67
N HIS A 297 -25.13 -0.26 -21.60
CA HIS A 297 -24.34 0.53 -22.54
C HIS A 297 -25.22 1.34 -23.51
N ASN A 298 -26.33 0.75 -23.97
CA ASN A 298 -27.32 1.45 -24.80
C ASN A 298 -28.07 2.54 -24.00
N LYS A 299 -28.32 2.33 -22.70
CA LYS A 299 -28.97 3.28 -21.81
C LYS A 299 -28.06 4.43 -21.38
N TYR A 300 -26.79 4.14 -21.05
CA TYR A 300 -25.81 5.09 -20.54
C TYR A 300 -24.60 5.17 -21.48
N ARG A 301 -24.61 6.19 -22.36
CA ARG A 301 -23.46 6.49 -23.21
C ARG A 301 -22.28 6.96 -22.38
N GLY A 302 -21.12 6.36 -22.60
CA GLY A 302 -19.86 6.74 -21.96
C GLY A 302 -18.84 5.60 -21.98
N PRO A 303 -17.62 5.85 -21.46
CA PRO A 303 -16.59 4.85 -21.34
C PRO A 303 -16.89 3.77 -20.27
N TRP A 304 -16.38 2.58 -20.52
CA TRP A 304 -16.44 1.41 -19.64
C TRP A 304 -15.03 0.87 -19.43
N ILE A 305 -14.68 0.52 -18.19
CA ILE A 305 -13.38 -0.04 -17.82
C ILE A 305 -13.47 -1.56 -17.66
N VAL A 306 -12.71 -2.27 -18.48
CA VAL A 306 -12.63 -3.72 -18.49
C VAL A 306 -11.50 -4.17 -17.57
N LYS A 307 -11.79 -5.05 -16.62
CA LYS A 307 -10.85 -5.61 -15.63
C LYS A 307 -10.90 -7.14 -15.67
N PRO A 308 -9.78 -7.89 -15.77
CA PRO A 308 -9.81 -9.35 -15.63
C PRO A 308 -10.11 -9.75 -14.17
N ALA A 309 -11.03 -10.71 -13.97
CA ALA A 309 -11.61 -10.98 -12.64
C ALA A 309 -10.60 -11.32 -11.52
N ALA A 310 -9.49 -11.99 -11.88
CA ALA A 310 -8.44 -12.43 -10.96
C ALA A 310 -7.07 -11.77 -11.21
N SER A 311 -7.01 -10.65 -11.94
CA SER A 311 -5.76 -9.90 -12.20
C SER A 311 -5.52 -8.77 -11.19
N SER A 312 -4.26 -8.32 -11.11
CA SER A 312 -3.75 -7.28 -10.20
C SER A 312 -2.70 -6.41 -10.89
N ARG A 313 -2.25 -5.33 -10.20
CA ARG A 313 -1.21 -4.38 -10.65
C ARG A 313 -1.54 -3.64 -11.96
N GLY A 314 -2.81 -3.54 -12.33
CA GLY A 314 -3.24 -2.90 -13.57
C GLY A 314 -2.88 -3.70 -14.85
N ARG A 315 -2.68 -5.01 -14.74
CA ARG A 315 -2.40 -5.89 -15.90
C ARG A 315 -3.71 -6.36 -16.54
N GLY A 316 -3.81 -6.18 -17.86
CA GLY A 316 -5.03 -6.51 -18.64
C GLY A 316 -6.20 -5.54 -18.43
N ILE A 317 -6.01 -4.41 -17.74
CA ILE A 317 -7.03 -3.36 -17.60
C ILE A 317 -6.95 -2.40 -18.80
N TYR A 318 -8.10 -2.07 -19.39
CA TYR A 318 -8.23 -1.13 -20.50
C TYR A 318 -9.62 -0.46 -20.48
N ILE A 319 -9.77 0.67 -21.19
CA ILE A 319 -11.01 1.44 -21.25
C ILE A 319 -11.53 1.45 -22.69
N VAL A 320 -12.84 1.26 -22.84
CA VAL A 320 -13.53 1.19 -24.14
C VAL A 320 -14.75 2.10 -24.16
N ASN A 321 -15.16 2.54 -25.36
CA ASN A 321 -16.40 3.31 -25.58
C ASN A 321 -17.29 2.63 -26.64
N SER A 322 -17.09 1.32 -26.84
CA SER A 322 -17.76 0.49 -27.86
C SER A 322 -17.69 -0.97 -27.42
N LEU A 323 -18.79 -1.71 -27.52
CA LEU A 323 -18.88 -3.10 -27.05
C LEU A 323 -18.03 -4.08 -27.88
N ASP A 324 -17.79 -3.78 -29.15
CA ASP A 324 -17.02 -4.61 -30.10
C ASP A 324 -15.54 -4.81 -29.70
N LYS A 325 -15.09 -4.05 -28.68
CA LYS A 325 -13.74 -4.11 -28.11
C LYS A 325 -13.68 -4.97 -26.83
N ILE A 326 -14.80 -5.59 -26.43
CA ILE A 326 -14.92 -6.42 -25.24
C ILE A 326 -15.11 -7.89 -25.68
N PRO A 327 -14.17 -8.80 -25.36
CA PRO A 327 -14.37 -10.23 -25.55
C PRO A 327 -15.60 -10.73 -24.79
N SER A 328 -16.49 -11.44 -25.47
CA SER A 328 -17.76 -11.94 -24.91
C SER A 328 -17.62 -13.29 -24.19
N ASP A 329 -16.49 -13.96 -24.34
CA ASP A 329 -16.15 -15.30 -23.83
C ASP A 329 -15.13 -15.28 -22.68
N GLU A 330 -14.39 -14.19 -22.47
CA GLU A 330 -13.44 -14.04 -21.36
C GLU A 330 -14.12 -13.79 -20.00
N GLN A 331 -13.52 -14.29 -18.90
CA GLN A 331 -13.98 -13.99 -17.54
C GLN A 331 -13.55 -12.58 -17.09
N LEU A 332 -14.37 -11.60 -17.43
CA LEU A 332 -14.12 -10.16 -17.22
C LEU A 332 -15.11 -9.53 -16.24
N VAL A 333 -14.68 -8.47 -15.58
CA VAL A 333 -15.54 -7.51 -14.87
C VAL A 333 -15.52 -6.23 -15.68
N VAL A 334 -16.65 -5.87 -16.28
CA VAL A 334 -16.81 -4.62 -17.05
C VAL A 334 -17.56 -3.63 -16.17
N ALA A 335 -16.90 -2.55 -15.77
CA ALA A 335 -17.47 -1.54 -14.89
C ALA A 335 -17.67 -0.20 -15.62
N LYS A 336 -18.67 0.57 -15.23
CA LYS A 336 -18.86 1.95 -15.68
C LYS A 336 -17.63 2.79 -15.27
N TYR A 337 -17.04 3.52 -16.21
CA TYR A 337 -15.84 4.30 -15.89
C TYR A 337 -16.21 5.66 -15.29
N ILE A 338 -15.79 5.90 -14.04
CA ILE A 338 -15.88 7.19 -13.36
C ILE A 338 -15.09 8.21 -14.20
N SER A 339 -15.84 9.04 -14.92
CA SER A 339 -15.33 9.91 -15.97
C SER A 339 -14.83 11.26 -15.44
N ASP A 340 -15.28 11.63 -14.24
CA ASP A 340 -15.03 12.89 -13.57
C ASP A 340 -14.42 12.62 -12.17
N PRO A 341 -13.17 12.11 -12.11
CA PRO A 341 -12.48 11.84 -10.85
C PRO A 341 -11.94 13.12 -10.22
N LEU A 342 -11.77 13.11 -8.89
CA LEU A 342 -10.95 14.11 -8.20
C LEU A 342 -9.53 14.13 -8.81
N CYS A 343 -9.03 15.33 -9.09
CA CYS A 343 -7.74 15.55 -9.76
C CYS A 343 -6.89 16.57 -9.01
N ILE A 344 -5.72 16.14 -8.54
CA ILE A 344 -4.73 16.97 -7.84
C ILE A 344 -3.80 17.58 -8.88
N ASP A 345 -3.71 18.90 -8.99
CA ASP A 345 -3.00 19.63 -10.07
C ASP A 345 -3.41 19.18 -11.49
N GLY A 346 -4.62 18.63 -11.65
CA GLY A 346 -5.09 18.02 -12.90
C GLY A 346 -4.59 16.59 -13.15
N HIS A 347 -3.94 15.94 -12.20
CA HIS A 347 -3.61 14.52 -12.23
C HIS A 347 -4.65 13.69 -11.49
N LYS A 348 -5.18 12.65 -12.13
CA LYS A 348 -6.11 11.71 -11.48
C LYS A 348 -5.39 10.97 -10.35
N CYS A 349 -6.01 10.91 -9.16
CA CYS A 349 -5.50 10.16 -8.01
C CYS A 349 -6.38 8.96 -7.64
N ASP A 350 -5.81 7.96 -6.98
CA ASP A 350 -6.57 7.01 -6.15
C ASP A 350 -5.91 6.81 -4.77
N VAL A 351 -6.70 6.42 -3.77
CA VAL A 351 -6.29 6.32 -2.38
C VAL A 351 -6.14 4.86 -2.00
N ARG A 352 -4.94 4.44 -1.59
CA ARG A 352 -4.71 3.17 -0.90
C ARG A 352 -4.87 3.37 0.60
N LEU A 353 -5.91 2.80 1.18
CA LEU A 353 -6.11 2.71 2.62
C LEU A 353 -5.70 1.34 3.14
N TYR A 354 -5.28 1.29 4.41
CA TYR A 354 -4.92 0.06 5.10
C TYR A 354 -5.98 -0.26 6.15
N VAL A 355 -6.65 -1.39 6.01
CA VAL A 355 -7.78 -1.79 6.87
C VAL A 355 -7.45 -3.12 7.53
N ALA A 356 -7.48 -3.15 8.85
CA ALA A 356 -7.24 -4.33 9.65
C ALA A 356 -8.55 -4.85 10.25
N VAL A 357 -8.82 -6.14 10.08
CA VAL A 357 -9.88 -6.85 10.80
C VAL A 357 -9.23 -7.79 11.80
N THR A 358 -9.51 -7.63 13.09
CA THR A 358 -8.91 -8.46 14.16
C THR A 358 -9.86 -9.53 14.69
N SER A 359 -11.15 -9.44 14.36
CA SER A 359 -12.16 -10.47 14.60
C SER A 359 -13.37 -10.24 13.69
N PHE A 360 -14.08 -11.32 13.36
CA PHE A 360 -15.38 -11.27 12.67
C PHE A 360 -16.57 -11.58 13.59
N ASP A 361 -16.33 -12.14 14.79
CA ASP A 361 -17.38 -12.55 15.73
C ASP A 361 -16.91 -12.36 17.19
N PRO A 362 -17.16 -11.20 17.83
CA PRO A 362 -17.73 -9.99 17.24
C PRO A 362 -16.81 -9.35 16.20
N LEU A 363 -17.40 -8.61 15.27
CA LEU A 363 -16.70 -7.91 14.21
C LEU A 363 -15.93 -6.71 14.77
N LEU A 364 -14.64 -6.63 14.45
CA LEU A 364 -13.72 -5.55 14.84
C LEU A 364 -12.99 -5.04 13.59
N ILE A 365 -13.31 -3.81 13.15
CA ILE A 365 -12.74 -3.17 11.96
C ILE A 365 -11.98 -1.92 12.37
N TYR A 366 -10.73 -1.84 11.93
CA TYR A 366 -9.87 -0.68 12.10
C TYR A 366 -9.33 -0.17 10.75
N VAL A 367 -9.18 1.14 10.60
CA VAL A 367 -8.47 1.79 9.49
C VAL A 367 -7.20 2.40 10.06
N TYR A 368 -6.09 2.32 9.35
CA TYR A 368 -4.88 3.04 9.75
C TYR A 368 -5.07 4.54 9.50
N GLU A 369 -4.58 5.40 10.41
CA GLU A 369 -4.67 6.87 10.29
C GLU A 369 -4.00 7.38 9.01
N GLU A 370 -3.08 6.59 8.43
CA GLU A 370 -2.40 6.89 7.17
C GLU A 370 -2.65 5.91 6.01
N GLY A 371 -2.46 6.42 4.80
CA GLY A 371 -2.60 5.73 3.52
C GLY A 371 -1.54 6.15 2.51
N LEU A 372 -1.71 5.72 1.25
CA LEU A 372 -0.88 6.15 0.13
C LEU A 372 -1.76 6.60 -1.03
N VAL A 373 -1.79 7.90 -1.27
CA VAL A 373 -2.46 8.50 -2.43
C VAL A 373 -1.51 8.40 -3.63
N ARG A 374 -2.01 7.88 -4.75
CA ARG A 374 -1.20 7.58 -5.93
C ARG A 374 -1.72 8.41 -7.09
N LEU A 375 -0.85 9.19 -7.73
CA LEU A 375 -1.22 10.06 -8.84
C LEU A 375 -0.80 9.41 -10.16
N ALA A 376 -1.66 9.51 -11.18
CA ALA A 376 -1.34 9.17 -12.56
C ALA A 376 -0.30 10.16 -13.11
N THR A 377 0.70 9.71 -13.88
CA THR A 377 1.79 10.61 -14.34
C THR A 377 1.34 11.63 -15.37
N VAL A 378 0.26 11.35 -16.11
CA VAL A 378 -0.23 12.20 -17.21
C VAL A 378 -1.50 12.93 -16.74
N LYS A 379 -1.54 14.24 -16.96
CA LYS A 379 -2.71 15.07 -16.61
C LYS A 379 -3.98 14.54 -17.28
N TYR A 380 -5.05 14.51 -16.51
CA TYR A 380 -6.31 13.89 -16.84
C TYR A 380 -7.03 14.61 -17.98
N ASN A 381 -7.62 13.83 -18.88
CA ASN A 381 -8.45 14.35 -19.96
C ASN A 381 -9.66 13.42 -20.20
N ARG A 382 -10.85 14.00 -20.32
CA ARG A 382 -12.11 13.28 -20.53
C ARG A 382 -12.33 12.82 -21.98
N SER A 383 -11.56 13.34 -22.94
CA SER A 383 -11.73 13.05 -24.36
C SER A 383 -11.52 11.57 -24.69
N SER A 384 -12.41 11.03 -25.54
CA SER A 384 -12.35 9.65 -26.01
C SER A 384 -11.08 9.32 -26.81
N GLU A 385 -10.35 10.33 -27.30
CA GLU A 385 -9.05 10.17 -27.96
C GLU A 385 -7.94 9.67 -27.02
N PHE A 386 -8.05 9.84 -25.70
CA PHE A 386 -6.99 9.52 -24.74
C PHE A 386 -7.20 8.24 -23.93
N LEU A 387 -8.34 7.55 -24.07
CA LEU A 387 -8.72 6.36 -23.28
C LEU A 387 -7.73 5.17 -23.36
N TRP A 388 -6.81 5.18 -24.33
CA TRP A 388 -5.72 4.21 -24.44
C TRP A 388 -4.56 4.48 -23.47
N ASN A 389 -4.43 5.71 -22.95
CA ASN A 389 -3.30 6.12 -22.13
C ASN A 389 -3.44 5.63 -20.69
N SER A 390 -2.82 4.47 -20.41
CA SER A 390 -2.79 3.88 -19.07
C SER A 390 -2.17 4.81 -18.02
N CYS A 391 -1.21 5.67 -18.39
CA CYS A 391 -0.53 6.59 -17.46
C CYS A 391 -1.36 7.86 -17.15
N MET A 392 -2.52 8.03 -17.79
CA MET A 392 -3.52 9.07 -17.49
C MET A 392 -4.69 8.50 -16.67
N HIS A 393 -5.18 7.30 -17.02
CA HIS A 393 -6.43 6.78 -16.48
C HIS A 393 -6.26 5.80 -15.29
N LEU A 394 -5.06 5.24 -15.08
CA LEU A 394 -4.78 4.21 -14.07
C LEU A 394 -3.64 4.65 -13.13
N CYS A 395 -3.95 4.84 -11.85
CA CYS A 395 -3.05 5.40 -10.84
C CYS A 395 -2.01 4.39 -10.28
N ASN A 396 -2.01 3.14 -10.73
CA ASN A 396 -1.16 2.10 -10.15
C ASN A 396 0.33 2.42 -10.32
N TYR A 397 1.12 2.31 -9.24
CA TYR A 397 2.59 2.52 -9.28
C TYR A 397 3.30 1.63 -10.32
N SER A 398 2.85 0.40 -10.52
CA SER A 398 3.36 -0.53 -11.55
C SER A 398 3.27 0.00 -12.99
N ILE A 399 2.34 0.91 -13.26
CA ILE A 399 2.16 1.56 -14.56
C ILE A 399 3.01 2.85 -14.62
N ASN A 400 2.83 3.71 -13.62
CA ASN A 400 3.33 5.07 -13.64
C ASN A 400 4.85 5.18 -13.40
N LYS A 401 5.45 4.26 -12.63
CA LYS A 401 6.87 4.30 -12.23
C LYS A 401 7.91 4.24 -13.35
N TYR A 402 7.48 3.87 -14.57
CA TYR A 402 8.32 3.79 -15.76
C TYR A 402 8.12 4.98 -16.71
N HIS A 403 7.21 5.91 -16.40
CA HIS A 403 7.04 7.14 -17.16
C HIS A 403 8.14 8.15 -16.78
N SER A 404 8.79 8.76 -17.78
CA SER A 404 9.94 9.65 -17.55
C SER A 404 9.62 10.87 -16.68
N ASP A 405 8.37 11.32 -16.65
CA ASP A 405 7.91 12.42 -15.77
C ASP A 405 7.47 11.97 -14.36
N TYR A 406 7.65 10.69 -13.99
CA TYR A 406 7.23 10.16 -12.68
C TYR A 406 8.16 10.59 -11.54
N ILE A 407 7.85 11.75 -10.96
CA ILE A 407 8.51 12.26 -9.75
C ILE A 407 8.23 11.32 -8.56
N LYS A 408 9.30 10.78 -7.98
CA LYS A 408 9.31 10.07 -6.68
C LYS A 408 9.71 11.03 -5.56
N SER A 409 9.17 10.85 -4.36
CA SER A 409 9.68 11.51 -3.14
C SER A 409 11.16 11.15 -2.93
N ARG A 410 11.96 12.11 -2.45
CA ARG A 410 13.38 11.96 -2.17
C ARG A 410 13.64 11.73 -0.69
N ASP A 411 12.83 12.37 0.15
CA ASP A 411 12.80 12.18 1.60
C ASP A 411 11.52 11.42 2.03
N ALA A 412 11.39 11.20 3.35
CA ALA A 412 10.21 10.69 4.04
C ALA A 412 9.35 11.81 4.65
N GLY A 413 9.89 13.03 4.79
CA GLY A 413 9.12 14.25 5.08
C GLY A 413 8.42 14.86 3.85
N ASP A 414 8.78 14.42 2.65
CA ASP A 414 8.15 14.74 1.37
C ASP A 414 6.72 14.13 1.26
N GLU A 415 5.76 14.58 2.08
CA GLU A 415 4.42 13.97 2.17
C GLU A 415 3.47 14.33 1.03
N ASP A 416 3.67 15.49 0.38
CA ASP A 416 2.86 16.07 -0.69
C ASP A 416 3.67 16.31 -1.99
N VAL A 417 4.80 15.62 -2.18
CA VAL A 417 5.72 15.86 -3.30
C VAL A 417 5.67 14.77 -4.37
N GLY A 418 5.39 15.16 -5.60
CA GLY A 418 5.42 14.28 -6.77
C GLY A 418 4.18 13.38 -6.86
N HIS A 419 4.36 12.13 -7.34
CA HIS A 419 3.24 11.27 -7.75
C HIS A 419 2.85 10.19 -6.71
N LYS A 420 3.18 10.41 -5.44
CA LYS A 420 2.73 9.59 -4.31
C LYS A 420 2.70 10.46 -3.05
N TRP A 421 1.52 10.67 -2.47
CA TRP A 421 1.33 11.47 -1.25
C TRP A 421 0.83 10.60 -0.09
N THR A 422 0.84 11.13 1.13
CA THR A 422 0.14 10.56 2.29
C THR A 422 -1.37 10.83 2.23
N LEU A 423 -2.15 10.19 3.11
CA LEU A 423 -3.57 10.52 3.30
C LEU A 423 -3.72 11.89 3.98
N SER A 424 -2.96 12.16 5.05
CA SER A 424 -3.03 13.45 5.74
C SER A 424 -2.66 14.62 4.81
N ALA A 425 -1.71 14.43 3.89
CA ALA A 425 -1.39 15.41 2.84
C ALA A 425 -2.58 15.74 1.93
N LEU A 426 -3.31 14.71 1.46
CA LEU A 426 -4.52 14.90 0.65
C LEU A 426 -5.61 15.61 1.45
N LEU A 427 -5.83 15.24 2.72
CA LEU A 427 -6.82 15.91 3.55
C LEU A 427 -6.43 17.37 3.84
N ARG A 428 -5.16 17.65 4.17
CA ARG A 428 -4.63 19.03 4.29
C ARG A 428 -4.85 19.85 3.02
N HIS A 429 -4.64 19.26 1.84
CA HIS A 429 -4.84 19.91 0.54
C HIS A 429 -6.33 20.18 0.24
N LEU A 430 -7.22 19.21 0.48
CA LEU A 430 -8.66 19.38 0.28
C LEU A 430 -9.25 20.41 1.26
N LYS A 431 -8.83 20.38 2.53
CA LYS A 431 -9.27 21.34 3.55
C LYS A 431 -8.83 22.77 3.20
N SER A 432 -7.65 22.96 2.61
CA SER A 432 -7.20 24.27 2.13
C SER A 432 -7.95 24.77 0.87
N GLN A 433 -8.62 23.87 0.14
CA GLN A 433 -9.54 24.21 -0.96
C GLN A 433 -11.00 24.44 -0.49
N GLY A 434 -11.27 24.32 0.81
CA GLY A 434 -12.62 24.47 1.38
C GLY A 434 -13.52 23.23 1.21
N CYS A 435 -12.93 22.06 0.91
CA CYS A 435 -13.67 20.80 0.86
C CYS A 435 -13.92 20.24 2.27
N ASP A 436 -15.07 19.60 2.45
CA ASP A 436 -15.41 18.89 3.70
C ASP A 436 -14.65 17.56 3.79
N THR A 437 -13.53 17.57 4.51
CA THR A 437 -12.70 16.38 4.77
C THR A 437 -13.32 15.42 5.77
N GLU A 438 -14.17 15.90 6.67
CA GLU A 438 -14.76 15.09 7.75
C GLU A 438 -15.89 14.22 7.16
N GLN A 439 -16.78 14.80 6.37
CA GLN A 439 -17.82 14.07 5.66
C GLN A 439 -17.24 13.13 4.60
N LEU A 440 -16.13 13.49 3.94
CA LEU A 440 -15.39 12.60 3.03
C LEU A 440 -14.87 11.36 3.78
N MET A 441 -14.24 11.53 4.94
CA MET A 441 -13.73 10.39 5.72
C MET A 441 -14.84 9.52 6.30
N LEU A 442 -15.94 10.11 6.79
CA LEU A 442 -17.14 9.35 7.21
C LEU A 442 -17.75 8.53 6.06
N ASN A 443 -17.72 9.04 4.82
CA ASN A 443 -18.15 8.31 3.64
C ASN A 443 -17.17 7.19 3.26
N ILE A 444 -15.87 7.38 3.47
CA ILE A 444 -14.83 6.36 3.26
C ILE A 444 -14.99 5.20 4.26
N GLU A 445 -15.23 5.50 5.54
CA GLU A 445 -15.52 4.49 6.56
C GLU A 445 -16.79 3.69 6.23
N ASP A 446 -17.85 4.36 5.79
CA ASP A 446 -19.11 3.73 5.36
C ASP A 446 -18.90 2.73 4.21
N VAL A 447 -18.10 3.10 3.20
CA VAL A 447 -17.68 2.20 2.11
C VAL A 447 -16.93 0.98 2.64
N ILE A 448 -15.97 1.16 3.56
CA ILE A 448 -15.16 0.08 4.13
C ILE A 448 -16.02 -0.90 4.94
N ILE A 449 -16.88 -0.39 5.83
CA ILE A 449 -17.75 -1.20 6.69
C ILE A 449 -18.73 -2.01 5.83
N LYS A 450 -19.43 -1.36 4.89
CA LYS A 450 -20.38 -2.04 4.00
C LYS A 450 -19.71 -3.10 3.12
N ALA A 451 -18.51 -2.85 2.61
CA ALA A 451 -17.74 -3.85 1.87
C ALA A 451 -17.41 -5.08 2.74
N ILE A 452 -16.95 -4.90 3.97
CA ILE A 452 -16.63 -6.00 4.89
C ILE A 452 -17.91 -6.77 5.28
N PHE A 453 -19.00 -6.07 5.61
CA PHE A 453 -20.31 -6.65 5.91
C PHE A 453 -20.81 -7.57 4.78
N SER A 454 -20.59 -7.19 3.51
CA SER A 454 -21.03 -7.98 2.35
C SER A 454 -20.49 -9.43 2.32
N CYS A 455 -19.32 -9.68 2.94
CA CYS A 455 -18.73 -11.01 3.04
C CYS A 455 -18.76 -11.61 4.46
N ALA A 456 -19.03 -10.79 5.49
CA ALA A 456 -18.82 -11.13 6.90
C ALA A 456 -19.49 -12.45 7.31
N GLN A 457 -20.76 -12.66 6.97
CA GLN A 457 -21.51 -13.85 7.35
C GLN A 457 -20.86 -15.17 6.84
N SER A 458 -20.22 -15.14 5.67
CA SER A 458 -19.49 -16.31 5.14
C SER A 458 -18.20 -16.60 5.92
N ILE A 459 -17.55 -15.54 6.44
CA ILE A 459 -16.32 -15.65 7.21
C ILE A 459 -16.63 -16.04 8.66
N VAL A 460 -17.67 -15.47 9.29
CA VAL A 460 -18.16 -15.86 10.63
C VAL A 460 -18.46 -17.36 10.69
N ALA A 461 -19.21 -17.88 9.73
CA ALA A 461 -19.49 -19.32 9.65
C ALA A 461 -18.21 -20.16 9.54
N ALA A 462 -17.23 -19.71 8.74
CA ALA A 462 -15.95 -20.39 8.60
C ALA A 462 -15.08 -20.30 9.87
N CYS A 463 -15.07 -19.16 10.58
CA CYS A 463 -14.40 -19.00 11.87
C CYS A 463 -14.94 -19.99 12.90
N ARG A 464 -16.27 -20.03 13.09
CA ARG A 464 -16.94 -20.96 14.02
C ARG A 464 -16.70 -22.44 13.71
N MET A 465 -16.34 -22.79 12.47
CA MET A 465 -16.03 -24.17 12.03
C MET A 465 -14.54 -24.55 12.06
N PHE A 466 -13.63 -23.58 11.99
CA PHE A 466 -12.21 -23.82 11.70
C PHE A 466 -11.21 -23.09 12.60
N VAL A 467 -11.63 -22.17 13.46
CA VAL A 467 -10.72 -21.36 14.31
C VAL A 467 -11.04 -21.58 15.79
N PRO A 468 -10.11 -22.10 16.60
CA PRO A 468 -10.38 -22.48 17.99
C PRO A 468 -10.38 -21.33 18.99
N ASN A 469 -9.78 -20.17 18.67
CA ASN A 469 -9.82 -18.96 19.51
C ASN A 469 -9.95 -17.73 18.60
N ASN A 470 -10.86 -16.79 18.90
CA ASN A 470 -11.17 -15.68 18.00
C ASN A 470 -9.94 -14.80 17.69
N ASN A 471 -9.06 -14.60 18.67
CA ASN A 471 -7.78 -13.88 18.54
C ASN A 471 -6.71 -14.62 17.69
N ASN A 472 -6.93 -15.85 17.21
CA ASN A 472 -5.92 -16.56 16.41
C ASN A 472 -5.72 -15.94 15.03
N CYS A 473 -6.76 -15.37 14.43
CA CYS A 473 -6.74 -14.83 13.07
C CYS A 473 -6.90 -13.31 13.09
N PHE A 474 -6.12 -12.62 12.27
CA PHE A 474 -6.30 -11.21 11.92
C PHE A 474 -6.05 -11.07 10.42
N GLU A 475 -6.49 -9.99 9.77
CA GLU A 475 -6.24 -9.81 8.33
C GLU A 475 -6.08 -8.34 7.95
N LEU A 476 -5.00 -8.04 7.22
CA LEU A 476 -4.69 -6.70 6.69
C LEU A 476 -5.07 -6.63 5.20
N TYR A 477 -6.01 -5.75 4.89
CA TYR A 477 -6.48 -5.46 3.54
C TYR A 477 -5.91 -4.12 3.04
N GLY A 478 -5.64 -4.03 1.74
CA GLY A 478 -5.45 -2.76 1.05
C GLY A 478 -6.73 -2.38 0.31
N PHE A 479 -7.44 -1.35 0.74
CA PHE A 479 -8.59 -0.82 0.02
C PHE A 479 -8.11 0.18 -1.03
N ASP A 480 -8.61 0.07 -2.25
CA ASP A 480 -8.31 1.01 -3.34
C ASP A 480 -9.58 1.81 -3.64
N ILE A 481 -9.60 3.08 -3.23
CA ILE A 481 -10.75 3.99 -3.35
C ILE A 481 -10.43 5.09 -4.37
N LEU A 482 -11.38 5.37 -5.26
CA LEU A 482 -11.38 6.56 -6.12
C LEU A 482 -12.39 7.56 -5.60
N ILE A 483 -11.97 8.80 -5.40
CA ILE A 483 -12.86 9.92 -5.05
C ILE A 483 -13.25 10.62 -6.37
N ASP A 484 -14.52 10.97 -6.55
CA ASP A 484 -14.99 11.76 -7.70
C ASP A 484 -15.01 13.28 -7.42
N ASP A 485 -15.34 14.07 -8.43
CA ASP A 485 -15.43 15.54 -8.33
C ASP A 485 -16.53 16.02 -7.37
N THR A 486 -17.47 15.16 -6.98
CA THR A 486 -18.47 15.43 -5.92
C THR A 486 -18.02 14.99 -4.52
N LEU A 487 -16.75 14.62 -4.35
CA LEU A 487 -16.16 14.05 -3.14
C LEU A 487 -16.79 12.71 -2.70
N LYS A 488 -17.47 11.99 -3.60
CA LYS A 488 -17.99 10.65 -3.30
C LYS A 488 -16.88 9.60 -3.43
N PRO A 489 -16.63 8.77 -2.40
CA PRO A 489 -15.69 7.65 -2.49
C PRO A 489 -16.33 6.43 -3.15
N TRP A 490 -15.57 5.80 -4.07
CA TRP A 490 -15.95 4.58 -4.79
C TRP A 490 -14.89 3.49 -4.63
N LEU A 491 -15.30 2.30 -4.23
CA LEU A 491 -14.41 1.15 -4.09
C LEU A 491 -14.04 0.56 -5.48
N LEU A 492 -12.75 0.53 -5.80
CA LEU A 492 -12.23 -0.01 -7.06
C LEU A 492 -11.85 -1.50 -6.99
N GLU A 493 -11.24 -1.90 -5.87
CA GLU A 493 -10.87 -3.27 -5.49
C GLU A 493 -10.45 -3.34 -4.01
N VAL A 494 -10.49 -4.54 -3.40
CA VAL A 494 -9.84 -4.83 -2.12
C VAL A 494 -8.70 -5.81 -2.37
N ASN A 495 -7.47 -5.40 -2.04
CA ASN A 495 -6.27 -6.21 -2.18
C ASN A 495 -6.01 -7.06 -0.93
N LEU A 496 -5.88 -8.37 -1.15
CA LEU A 496 -5.37 -9.32 -0.17
C LEU A 496 -3.85 -9.13 -0.01
N SER A 497 -3.36 -9.01 1.22
CA SER A 497 -1.93 -8.83 1.52
C SER A 497 -1.30 -7.68 0.69
N PRO A 498 -1.68 -6.42 0.94
CA PRO A 498 -1.20 -5.27 0.16
C PRO A 498 0.32 -5.17 0.16
N SER A 499 0.90 -4.65 -0.93
CA SER A 499 2.37 -4.63 -1.11
C SER A 499 3.10 -3.89 0.01
N LEU A 500 3.83 -4.66 0.83
CA LEU A 500 4.75 -4.20 1.87
C LEU A 500 6.16 -3.90 1.33
N GLY A 501 6.32 -3.85 0.00
CA GLY A 501 7.55 -3.39 -0.65
C GLY A 501 7.82 -1.91 -0.38
N ILE A 502 9.10 -1.53 -0.34
CA ILE A 502 9.57 -0.16 -0.11
C ILE A 502 10.31 0.27 -1.38
N ASP A 503 9.70 1.18 -2.14
CA ASP A 503 10.24 1.76 -3.38
C ASP A 503 10.70 3.22 -3.20
N THR A 504 10.15 3.93 -2.21
CA THR A 504 10.53 5.30 -1.81
C THR A 504 10.64 5.42 -0.27
N PRO A 505 11.34 6.44 0.28
CA PRO A 505 11.41 6.63 1.73
C PRO A 505 10.03 6.83 2.38
N LEU A 506 9.09 7.44 1.66
CA LEU A 506 7.68 7.53 2.10
C LEU A 506 7.02 6.15 2.29
N ASP A 507 7.34 5.14 1.46
CA ASP A 507 6.88 3.76 1.73
C ASP A 507 7.48 3.21 3.03
N ALA A 508 8.74 3.55 3.35
CA ALA A 508 9.41 3.08 4.55
C ALA A 508 8.73 3.65 5.80
N LYS A 509 8.48 4.98 5.82
CA LYS A 509 7.78 5.69 6.89
C LYS A 509 6.41 5.07 7.17
N VAL A 510 5.50 5.12 6.20
CA VAL A 510 4.11 4.66 6.38
C VAL A 510 4.04 3.17 6.71
N LYS A 511 4.81 2.32 6.01
CA LYS A 511 4.68 0.85 6.17
C LYS A 511 5.41 0.30 7.39
N ALA A 512 6.45 0.96 7.90
CA ALA A 512 7.11 0.54 9.13
C ALA A 512 6.17 0.74 10.33
N SER A 513 5.62 1.96 10.49
CA SER A 513 4.66 2.28 11.56
C SER A 513 3.41 1.40 11.47
N LEU A 514 2.81 1.29 10.28
CA LEU A 514 1.67 0.39 10.01
C LEU A 514 1.91 -1.04 10.50
N LEU A 515 3.10 -1.60 10.27
CA LEU A 515 3.40 -2.98 10.67
C LEU A 515 3.73 -3.10 12.16
N THR A 516 4.41 -2.13 12.78
CA THR A 516 4.61 -2.16 14.24
C THR A 516 3.28 -2.02 14.98
N ASP A 517 2.43 -1.10 14.54
CA ASP A 517 1.12 -0.83 15.14
C ASP A 517 0.16 -2.02 14.96
N LEU A 518 0.20 -2.69 13.81
CA LEU A 518 -0.59 -3.90 13.56
C LEU A 518 -0.18 -5.04 14.50
N LEU A 519 1.12 -5.25 14.71
CA LEU A 519 1.64 -6.27 15.62
C LEU A 519 1.29 -5.95 17.08
N ASN A 520 1.35 -4.67 17.47
CA ASN A 520 0.93 -4.16 18.79
C ASN A 520 -0.57 -4.41 19.04
N MET A 521 -1.42 -4.01 18.10
CA MET A 521 -2.87 -4.20 18.19
C MET A 521 -3.23 -5.69 18.32
N VAL A 522 -2.73 -6.52 17.40
CA VAL A 522 -2.97 -7.99 17.38
C VAL A 522 -2.45 -8.69 18.64
N GLY A 523 -1.37 -8.18 19.24
CA GLY A 523 -0.80 -8.68 20.49
C GLY A 523 -0.25 -10.10 20.36
N ILE A 524 1.02 -10.22 19.95
CA ILE A 524 1.73 -11.50 19.92
C ILE A 524 2.04 -11.93 21.37
N PRO A 525 1.51 -13.07 21.86
CA PRO A 525 1.66 -13.45 23.27
C PRO A 525 3.10 -13.75 23.68
N ALA A 526 3.52 -13.09 24.74
CA ALA A 526 4.84 -13.17 25.35
C ALA A 526 4.81 -14.17 26.53
N ILE A 527 4.36 -15.41 26.26
CA ILE A 527 4.23 -16.47 27.26
C ILE A 527 5.57 -17.20 27.50
N SER A 528 5.76 -17.74 28.70
CA SER A 528 6.96 -18.53 29.02
C SER A 528 7.03 -19.87 28.26
N PRO A 529 8.24 -20.41 28.00
CA PRO A 529 8.39 -21.74 27.39
C PRO A 529 7.68 -22.86 28.15
N LEU A 530 7.57 -22.77 29.48
CA LEU A 530 6.82 -23.71 30.32
C LEU A 530 5.31 -23.65 30.04
N LEU A 531 4.74 -22.45 29.89
CA LEU A 531 3.34 -22.27 29.50
C LEU A 531 3.10 -22.74 28.06
N LYS A 532 4.03 -22.47 27.13
CA LYS A 532 3.98 -22.95 25.74
C LYS A 532 3.93 -24.49 25.71
N ALA A 533 4.87 -25.15 26.39
CA ALA A 533 4.90 -26.61 26.52
C ALA A 533 3.64 -27.19 27.19
N ALA A 534 3.00 -26.46 28.12
CA ALA A 534 1.73 -26.88 28.73
C ALA A 534 0.53 -26.78 27.78
N TYR A 535 0.51 -25.84 26.82
CA TYR A 535 -0.46 -25.83 25.72
C TYR A 535 -0.19 -26.97 24.74
N ASP A 536 1.06 -27.13 24.30
CA ASP A 536 1.48 -28.17 23.35
C ASP A 536 1.16 -29.58 23.90
N SER A 537 1.40 -29.82 25.21
CA SER A 537 1.11 -31.09 25.89
C SER A 537 -0.39 -31.42 25.98
N LYS A 538 -1.26 -30.41 26.17
CA LYS A 538 -2.72 -30.62 26.14
C LYS A 538 -3.21 -30.98 24.74
N TYR A 539 -2.63 -30.36 23.72
CA TYR A 539 -2.95 -30.62 22.32
C TYR A 539 -2.56 -32.05 21.88
N VAL A 540 -1.38 -32.55 22.29
CA VAL A 540 -0.97 -33.95 22.04
C VAL A 540 -2.00 -34.95 22.63
N LYS A 541 -2.48 -34.72 23.86
CA LYS A 541 -3.47 -35.60 24.51
C LYS A 541 -4.81 -35.67 23.75
N HIS A 542 -5.27 -34.56 23.17
CA HIS A 542 -6.48 -34.59 22.32
C HIS A 542 -6.29 -35.41 21.03
N ARG A 543 -5.07 -35.45 20.47
CA ARG A 543 -4.77 -36.23 19.26
C ARG A 543 -4.92 -37.74 19.52
N SER A 544 -4.45 -38.23 20.67
CA SER A 544 -4.53 -39.65 21.04
C SER A 544 -5.96 -40.18 21.19
N PHE A 545 -6.92 -39.35 21.58
CA PHE A 545 -8.33 -39.77 21.73
C PHE A 545 -9.10 -39.85 20.41
N HIS A 546 -8.70 -39.12 19.36
CA HIS A 546 -9.37 -39.18 18.05
C HIS A 546 -9.07 -40.46 17.25
N GLY A 547 -8.25 -41.38 17.79
CA GLY A 547 -7.98 -42.70 17.19
C GLY A 547 -9.11 -43.72 17.32
N ARG A 548 -10.20 -43.42 18.03
CA ARG A 548 -11.41 -44.25 18.10
C ARG A 548 -12.64 -43.41 17.74
N ARG A 549 -13.52 -43.96 16.89
CA ARG A 549 -14.84 -43.39 16.65
C ARG A 549 -15.66 -43.43 17.94
N ALA A 550 -16.21 -42.29 18.35
CA ALA A 550 -17.38 -42.22 19.20
C ALA A 550 -18.48 -41.50 18.40
N ASN A 551 -19.71 -42.02 18.47
CA ASN A 551 -20.85 -41.38 17.83
C ASN A 551 -21.36 -40.20 18.68
N SER A 552 -22.24 -39.39 18.11
CA SER A 552 -23.09 -38.47 18.87
C SER A 552 -23.97 -39.24 19.87
N ALA A 553 -24.33 -38.55 20.96
CA ALA A 553 -25.03 -39.06 22.15
C ALA A 553 -24.19 -39.97 23.06
N ASP A 554 -23.73 -39.39 24.18
CA ASP A 554 -23.87 -39.95 25.54
C ASP A 554 -23.36 -38.95 26.59
N PHE A 555 -24.26 -38.07 27.06
CA PHE A 555 -24.10 -37.36 28.34
C PHE A 555 -25.46 -36.88 28.90
N ILE A 556 -26.40 -37.83 29.04
CA ILE A 556 -27.64 -37.67 29.80
C ILE A 556 -27.70 -38.84 30.77
N GLN A 557 -28.21 -38.59 31.99
CA GLN A 557 -28.17 -39.46 33.18
C GLN A 557 -26.76 -39.52 33.84
N GLY A 558 -26.61 -39.13 35.12
CA GLY A 558 -27.57 -38.42 35.97
C GLY A 558 -27.07 -38.25 37.42
N SER A 559 -27.60 -37.25 38.12
CA SER A 559 -27.65 -37.24 39.59
C SER A 559 -28.76 -36.32 40.12
N HIS A 560 -29.39 -36.80 41.18
CA HIS A 560 -30.58 -36.39 41.92
C HIS A 560 -30.99 -34.91 42.02
N THR A 561 -32.32 -34.72 42.11
CA THR A 561 -33.03 -33.44 42.20
C THR A 561 -33.07 -32.84 43.61
N LEU A 562 -32.91 -31.51 43.68
CA LEU A 562 -33.55 -30.67 44.72
C LEU A 562 -34.15 -29.42 44.05
N PRO A 563 -35.45 -29.12 44.21
CA PRO A 563 -36.10 -28.01 43.51
C PRO A 563 -35.81 -26.66 44.19
N LYS A 564 -34.98 -25.82 43.56
CA LYS A 564 -34.93 -24.38 43.89
C LYS A 564 -35.94 -23.62 43.04
N LYS A 565 -36.74 -22.78 43.70
CA LYS A 565 -37.85 -22.03 43.10
C LYS A 565 -37.36 -21.09 41.98
N HIS A 566 -38.22 -20.84 41.00
CA HIS A 566 -38.01 -19.76 40.03
C HIS A 566 -37.77 -18.43 40.75
N GLN A 567 -36.61 -17.82 40.50
CA GLN A 567 -36.39 -16.40 40.70
C GLN A 567 -36.23 -15.75 39.31
N HIS A 568 -36.80 -14.57 39.13
CA HIS A 568 -36.62 -13.81 37.89
C HIS A 568 -35.16 -13.34 37.81
N HIS A 569 -34.44 -13.75 36.77
CA HIS A 569 -33.12 -13.20 36.48
C HIS A 569 -33.26 -11.82 35.84
N THR A 570 -33.11 -10.79 36.66
CA THR A 570 -32.70 -9.45 36.21
C THR A 570 -31.30 -9.52 35.57
N LEU A 571 -30.92 -8.49 34.80
CA LEU A 571 -29.64 -8.41 34.08
C LEU A 571 -28.40 -8.53 35.01
N THR A 572 -27.23 -8.66 34.37
CA THR A 572 -25.86 -8.56 34.91
C THR A 572 -25.15 -9.82 35.44
N SER A 573 -25.01 -10.85 34.60
CA SER A 573 -23.80 -11.69 34.61
C SER A 573 -23.36 -12.08 33.19
N LEU A 574 -22.17 -11.63 32.79
CA LEU A 574 -21.54 -12.05 31.53
C LEU A 574 -20.88 -13.42 31.72
N THR A 575 -20.92 -14.26 30.69
CA THR A 575 -20.19 -15.53 30.67
C THR A 575 -18.67 -15.31 30.65
N THR A 576 -17.91 -16.32 31.04
CA THR A 576 -16.43 -16.32 30.99
C THR A 576 -15.88 -16.02 29.60
N GLU A 577 -16.61 -16.34 28.52
CA GLU A 577 -16.18 -16.03 27.15
C GLU A 577 -16.53 -14.60 26.75
N GLU A 578 -17.72 -14.10 27.08
CA GLU A 578 -18.07 -12.68 26.86
C GLU A 578 -17.09 -11.74 27.61
N LEU A 579 -16.70 -12.10 28.83
CA LEU A 579 -15.66 -11.38 29.60
C LEU A 579 -14.28 -11.41 28.92
N ARG A 580 -13.91 -12.52 28.24
CA ARG A 580 -12.67 -12.58 27.44
C ARG A 580 -12.77 -11.72 26.19
N ILE A 581 -13.92 -11.74 25.50
CA ILE A 581 -14.19 -10.93 24.31
C ILE A 581 -14.07 -9.43 24.65
N VAL A 582 -14.74 -8.96 25.71
CA VAL A 582 -14.68 -7.57 26.16
C VAL A 582 -13.26 -7.17 26.59
N ARG A 583 -12.57 -8.00 27.39
CA ARG A 583 -11.17 -7.75 27.78
C ARG A 583 -10.24 -7.70 26.56
N SER A 584 -10.40 -8.62 25.63
CA SER A 584 -9.62 -8.68 24.38
C SER A 584 -9.82 -7.41 23.55
N ALA A 585 -11.06 -6.98 23.34
CA ALA A 585 -11.38 -5.78 22.57
C ALA A 585 -10.80 -4.50 23.21
N LYS A 586 -10.98 -4.29 24.52
CA LYS A 586 -10.40 -3.14 25.23
C LYS A 586 -8.87 -3.16 25.22
N ALA A 587 -8.25 -4.32 25.40
CA ALA A 587 -6.79 -4.46 25.36
C ALA A 587 -6.22 -4.27 23.93
N GLN A 588 -6.93 -4.68 22.87
CA GLN A 588 -6.57 -4.35 21.49
C GLN A 588 -6.66 -2.84 21.23
N PHE A 589 -7.75 -2.20 21.66
CA PHE A 589 -7.97 -0.76 21.50
C PHE A 589 -6.93 0.10 22.25
N ALA A 590 -6.48 -0.34 23.42
CA ALA A 590 -5.40 0.31 24.17
C ALA A 590 -4.03 0.24 23.45
N ARG A 591 -3.77 -0.81 22.65
CA ARG A 591 -2.51 -1.01 21.91
C ARG A 591 -2.57 -0.60 20.43
N ARG A 592 -3.69 -0.03 19.98
CA ARG A 592 -3.98 0.19 18.55
C ARG A 592 -3.01 1.14 17.86
N SER A 593 -2.38 2.06 18.60
CA SER A 593 -1.51 3.11 18.06
C SER A 593 -2.22 3.86 16.92
N GLY A 594 -1.64 3.99 15.72
CA GLY A 594 -2.27 4.63 14.56
C GLY A 594 -3.48 3.89 13.94
N PHE A 595 -3.99 2.79 14.52
CA PHE A 595 -5.24 2.15 14.05
C PHE A 595 -6.49 2.76 14.70
N ILE A 596 -7.34 3.38 13.89
CA ILE A 596 -8.61 3.98 14.28
C ILE A 596 -9.72 2.93 14.24
N ARG A 597 -10.51 2.76 15.32
CA ARG A 597 -11.62 1.79 15.33
C ARG A 597 -12.84 2.39 14.65
N ILE A 598 -13.30 1.77 13.56
CA ILE A 598 -14.47 2.23 12.80
C ILE A 598 -15.68 1.29 12.96
N PHE A 599 -15.46 0.08 13.47
CA PHE A 599 -16.53 -0.79 13.95
C PHE A 599 -16.05 -1.68 15.12
N PRO A 600 -16.78 -1.77 16.24
CA PRO A 600 -17.90 -0.93 16.63
C PRO A 600 -17.43 0.45 17.13
N THR A 601 -18.12 1.49 16.68
CA THR A 601 -18.26 2.81 17.32
C THR A 601 -19.70 3.02 17.82
N GLU A 602 -19.88 4.01 18.68
CA GLU A 602 -21.18 4.45 19.23
C GLU A 602 -22.28 4.65 18.17
N ASP A 603 -21.94 5.29 17.04
CA ASP A 603 -22.86 5.51 15.92
C ASP A 603 -23.07 4.25 15.06
N SER A 604 -22.07 3.37 14.99
CA SER A 604 -22.03 2.29 14.00
C SER A 604 -23.08 1.20 14.21
N LEU A 605 -23.44 0.87 15.46
CA LEU A 605 -24.42 -0.20 15.68
C LEU A 605 -25.84 0.25 15.32
N ALA A 606 -26.18 1.52 15.56
CA ALA A 606 -27.43 2.10 15.09
C ALA A 606 -27.47 2.17 13.54
N LYS A 607 -26.37 2.58 12.91
CA LYS A 607 -26.29 2.77 11.45
C LYS A 607 -26.20 1.46 10.64
N TYR A 608 -25.45 0.47 11.11
CA TYR A 608 -25.17 -0.78 10.37
C TYR A 608 -25.80 -2.03 10.99
N GLY A 609 -26.43 -1.94 12.17
CA GLY A 609 -27.08 -3.07 12.85
C GLY A 609 -28.15 -3.76 12.01
N LEU A 610 -28.85 -3.02 11.15
CA LEU A 610 -29.84 -3.54 10.19
C LEU A 610 -29.23 -4.40 9.06
N TYR A 611 -27.90 -4.35 8.89
CA TYR A 611 -27.15 -5.18 7.94
C TYR A 611 -26.52 -6.41 8.61
N MET A 612 -26.50 -6.45 9.95
CA MET A 612 -26.27 -7.69 10.69
C MET A 612 -27.54 -8.54 10.54
N ASP A 613 -27.39 -9.85 10.35
CA ASP A 613 -28.58 -10.69 10.17
C ASP A 613 -29.43 -10.69 11.46
N PRO A 614 -30.75 -10.47 11.37
CA PRO A 614 -31.64 -10.76 12.48
C PRO A 614 -31.50 -12.26 12.76
N VAL A 615 -31.25 -12.61 14.02
CA VAL A 615 -31.13 -14.01 14.46
C VAL A 615 -32.35 -14.76 13.97
N CYS A 616 -32.15 -15.75 13.08
CA CYS A 616 -33.24 -16.62 12.67
C CYS A 616 -33.86 -17.20 13.94
N ALA A 617 -35.18 -17.00 14.11
CA ALA A 617 -35.91 -17.69 15.17
C ALA A 617 -35.63 -19.20 15.06
N MET A 618 -35.43 -19.85 16.20
CA MET A 618 -34.76 -21.16 16.42
C MET A 618 -33.24 -21.07 16.74
N ILE A 619 -32.96 -20.82 18.03
CA ILE A 619 -31.80 -21.33 18.79
C ILE A 619 -30.38 -20.95 18.29
N ILE A 620 -29.99 -19.68 18.47
CA ILE A 620 -28.59 -19.32 18.79
C ILE A 620 -28.60 -18.29 19.95
N PRO A 621 -28.00 -18.59 21.12
CA PRO A 621 -27.86 -17.60 22.19
C PRO A 621 -26.64 -16.69 21.95
N HIS A 622 -26.70 -15.45 22.46
CA HIS A 622 -25.66 -14.41 22.41
C HIS A 622 -25.29 -13.86 21.01
N ASN A 623 -25.72 -12.62 20.71
CA ASN A 623 -25.11 -11.81 19.64
C ASN A 623 -23.93 -11.03 20.22
N PHE A 624 -22.71 -11.54 20.02
CA PHE A 624 -21.50 -10.93 20.59
C PHE A 624 -21.25 -9.48 20.16
N ASN A 625 -21.79 -9.03 19.01
CA ASN A 625 -21.61 -7.64 18.55
C ASN A 625 -22.41 -6.66 19.42
N VAL A 626 -23.68 -7.00 19.71
CA VAL A 626 -24.55 -6.20 20.58
C VAL A 626 -24.05 -6.25 22.03
N MET A 627 -23.64 -7.45 22.49
CA MET A 627 -23.01 -7.63 23.81
C MET A 627 -21.76 -6.76 23.95
N LEU A 628 -20.84 -6.81 22.99
CA LEU A 628 -19.60 -6.03 23.06
C LEU A 628 -19.90 -4.53 23.01
N HIS A 629 -20.79 -4.08 22.12
CA HIS A 629 -21.16 -2.67 22.03
C HIS A 629 -21.68 -2.13 23.37
N GLY A 630 -22.61 -2.83 24.02
CA GLY A 630 -23.14 -2.44 25.34
C GLY A 630 -22.13 -2.51 26.49
N GLN A 631 -20.91 -3.02 26.26
CA GLN A 631 -19.81 -3.09 27.23
C GLN A 631 -18.65 -2.13 26.88
N LEU A 632 -18.65 -1.55 25.67
CA LEU A 632 -17.77 -0.46 25.24
C LEU A 632 -18.46 0.91 25.39
N TYR A 633 -19.78 0.96 25.16
CA TYR A 633 -20.60 2.18 25.10
C TYR A 633 -21.85 2.05 25.99
N PRO A 634 -21.70 2.17 27.33
CA PRO A 634 -22.84 2.27 28.25
C PRO A 634 -23.50 3.65 28.14
N ALA A 635 -24.81 3.74 28.41
CA ALA A 635 -25.59 4.96 28.17
C ALA A 635 -25.12 6.20 28.97
N ASP A 636 -24.43 6.00 30.10
CA ASP A 636 -23.98 7.08 30.99
C ASP A 636 -22.53 7.57 30.73
N SER A 637 -21.81 7.03 29.72
CA SER A 637 -20.42 7.42 29.46
C SER A 637 -20.32 8.70 28.61
N ALA A 638 -20.04 9.84 29.27
CA ALA A 638 -19.84 11.14 28.61
C ALA A 638 -18.55 11.27 27.77
N GLU A 639 -17.67 10.26 27.77
CA GLU A 639 -16.45 10.18 26.94
C GLU A 639 -16.40 8.80 26.26
N GLY A 640 -17.03 8.65 25.08
CA GLY A 640 -17.05 7.40 24.32
C GLY A 640 -15.73 7.09 23.61
N GLU A 641 -15.29 5.82 23.62
CA GLU A 641 -14.08 5.38 22.90
C GLU A 641 -14.20 5.67 21.38
N SER A 642 -13.28 6.45 20.80
CA SER A 642 -13.19 6.69 19.34
C SER A 642 -14.35 7.50 18.72
N GLY A 643 -14.80 8.56 19.41
CA GLY A 643 -15.79 9.52 18.90
C GLY A 643 -15.36 10.22 17.59
N ILE A 644 -16.32 10.71 16.80
CA ILE A 644 -16.08 11.21 15.42
C ILE A 644 -14.94 12.24 15.36
N ALA A 645 -14.95 13.26 16.21
CA ALA A 645 -13.92 14.30 16.22
C ALA A 645 -12.51 13.77 16.56
N GLU A 646 -12.40 12.76 17.44
CA GLU A 646 -11.11 12.08 17.74
C GLU A 646 -10.56 11.39 16.48
N ARG A 647 -11.44 10.74 15.71
CA ARG A 647 -11.09 10.05 14.47
C ARG A 647 -10.66 11.03 13.38
N MET A 648 -11.40 12.13 13.18
CA MET A 648 -11.03 13.15 12.19
C MET A 648 -9.69 13.82 12.53
N GLN A 649 -9.43 14.12 13.81
CA GLN A 649 -8.14 14.66 14.25
C GLN A 649 -6.97 13.66 14.05
N GLN A 650 -7.25 12.34 14.09
CA GLN A 650 -6.25 11.31 13.81
C GLN A 650 -5.94 11.24 12.30
N TYR A 651 -6.94 11.22 11.42
CA TYR A 651 -6.73 11.24 9.96
C TYR A 651 -5.99 12.50 9.44
N GLU A 652 -6.17 13.66 10.09
CA GLU A 652 -5.48 14.91 9.70
C GLU A 652 -4.06 15.04 10.28
N ARG A 653 -3.62 14.13 11.14
CA ARG A 653 -2.29 14.15 11.77
C ARG A 653 -1.23 13.61 10.81
N ALA A 654 -0.24 14.43 10.48
CA ALA A 654 0.98 13.97 9.81
C ALA A 654 1.78 13.00 10.71
N LEU A 655 2.34 11.93 10.14
CA LEU A 655 3.10 10.95 10.90
C LEU A 655 4.40 11.56 11.46
N GLU A 656 4.45 11.76 12.77
CA GLU A 656 5.68 12.03 13.51
C GLU A 656 6.62 10.81 13.37
N THR A 657 7.88 11.03 13.02
CA THR A 657 8.90 9.97 12.98
C THR A 657 10.25 10.59 13.32
N SER A 658 10.83 10.21 14.45
CA SER A 658 11.96 10.92 15.08
C SER A 658 13.30 10.79 14.33
N GLN A 659 13.45 9.80 13.43
CA GLN A 659 14.63 9.65 12.58
C GLN A 659 14.27 9.07 11.19
N PRO A 660 15.01 9.42 10.12
CA PRO A 660 14.83 8.80 8.82
C PRO A 660 15.20 7.30 8.90
N LEU A 661 14.23 6.44 8.57
CA LEU A 661 14.39 4.98 8.61
C LEU A 661 15.36 4.52 7.51
N ASN A 662 16.66 4.52 7.79
CA ASN A 662 17.68 4.00 6.89
C ASN A 662 17.59 2.48 6.79
N LEU A 663 16.64 2.02 5.99
CA LEU A 663 16.20 0.62 5.95
C LEU A 663 17.15 -0.30 5.19
N GLY A 664 18.44 0.04 5.14
CA GLY A 664 19.50 -0.74 4.52
C GLY A 664 19.15 -1.12 3.08
N ASN A 665 18.88 -0.11 2.24
CA ASN A 665 19.03 -0.26 0.79
C ASN A 665 20.42 -0.87 0.53
N LYS A 666 20.56 -1.73 -0.50
CA LYS A 666 21.90 -2.15 -0.93
C LYS A 666 22.73 -0.88 -1.09
N MET A 667 23.83 -0.74 -0.35
CA MET A 667 24.80 0.33 -0.60
C MET A 667 25.17 0.20 -2.08
N TYR A 668 24.74 1.17 -2.88
CA TYR A 668 24.94 1.14 -4.31
C TYR A 668 26.36 1.61 -4.58
N GLN A 669 27.31 0.75 -4.22
CA GLN A 669 28.74 0.96 -4.46
C GLN A 669 28.88 1.37 -5.93
N PRO A 670 29.47 2.54 -6.22
CA PRO A 670 29.45 3.11 -7.55
C PRO A 670 30.15 2.14 -8.50
N LYS A 671 29.38 1.57 -9.45
CA LYS A 671 29.83 0.50 -10.36
C LYS A 671 31.14 0.91 -11.05
N SER A 672 32.22 0.22 -10.72
CA SER A 672 33.55 0.52 -11.27
C SER A 672 33.63 0.05 -12.71
N THR A 673 33.72 1.01 -13.64
CA THR A 673 33.82 0.76 -15.09
C THR A 673 35.09 0.01 -15.48
N ASP A 674 36.16 0.15 -14.69
CA ASP A 674 37.43 -0.54 -14.92
C ASP A 674 37.42 -1.95 -14.31
N GLU A 675 36.77 -2.13 -13.15
CA GLU A 675 36.58 -3.46 -12.54
C GLU A 675 35.63 -4.33 -13.36
N ALA A 676 34.50 -3.78 -13.82
CA ALA A 676 33.61 -4.43 -14.77
C ALA A 676 34.37 -4.86 -16.04
N ARG A 677 35.24 -3.99 -16.59
CA ARG A 677 36.07 -4.29 -17.76
C ARG A 677 37.13 -5.36 -17.48
N ARG A 678 37.69 -5.43 -16.27
CA ARG A 678 38.62 -6.48 -15.82
C ARG A 678 37.91 -7.83 -15.71
N LEU A 679 36.78 -7.88 -15.00
CA LEU A 679 35.99 -9.10 -14.81
C LEU A 679 35.46 -9.62 -16.16
N ARG A 680 34.97 -8.73 -17.03
CA ARG A 680 34.58 -9.05 -18.41
C ARG A 680 35.73 -9.65 -19.23
N LYS A 681 36.95 -9.13 -19.10
CA LYS A 681 38.15 -9.70 -19.77
C LYS A 681 38.49 -11.10 -19.25
N GLN A 682 38.29 -11.37 -17.96
CA GLN A 682 38.52 -12.70 -17.38
C GLN A 682 37.47 -13.72 -17.87
N ILE A 683 36.18 -13.38 -17.79
CA ILE A 683 35.09 -14.26 -18.27
C ILE A 683 35.20 -14.49 -19.78
N ARG A 684 35.53 -13.46 -20.57
CA ARG A 684 35.83 -13.59 -22.00
C ARG A 684 36.91 -14.66 -22.26
N LYS A 685 38.05 -14.60 -21.56
CA LYS A 685 39.13 -15.59 -21.72
C LYS A 685 38.71 -17.01 -21.35
N LEU A 686 37.84 -17.17 -20.36
CA LEU A 686 37.30 -18.50 -20.03
C LEU A 686 36.43 -19.04 -21.17
N ILE A 687 35.57 -18.22 -21.77
CA ILE A 687 34.73 -18.63 -22.92
C ILE A 687 35.59 -18.90 -24.16
N GLU A 688 36.60 -18.07 -24.43
CA GLU A 688 37.57 -18.27 -25.52
C GLU A 688 38.41 -19.55 -25.31
N ASN A 689 38.61 -19.99 -24.06
CA ASN A 689 39.22 -21.27 -23.68
C ASN A 689 38.21 -22.44 -23.57
N GLY A 690 36.96 -22.28 -24.04
CA GLY A 690 35.96 -23.35 -24.06
C GLY A 690 35.13 -23.55 -22.78
N SER A 691 35.15 -22.60 -21.84
CA SER A 691 34.26 -22.64 -20.66
C SER A 691 32.88 -22.06 -20.98
N GLU A 692 31.81 -22.71 -20.54
CA GLU A 692 30.43 -22.24 -20.79
C GLU A 692 29.79 -21.53 -19.60
N MET A 693 28.74 -20.74 -19.85
CA MET A 693 27.83 -20.31 -18.78
C MET A 693 26.87 -21.45 -18.42
N SER A 694 26.65 -21.69 -17.13
CA SER A 694 25.52 -22.50 -16.68
C SER A 694 24.20 -21.85 -17.12
N GLN A 695 23.12 -22.64 -17.20
CA GLN A 695 21.82 -22.10 -17.59
C GLN A 695 21.35 -20.98 -16.63
N MET A 696 21.62 -21.14 -15.33
CA MET A 696 21.31 -20.12 -14.32
C MET A 696 22.18 -18.88 -14.45
N GLN A 697 23.46 -19.01 -14.80
CA GLN A 697 24.34 -17.88 -15.11
C GLN A 697 23.83 -17.09 -16.33
N ALA A 698 23.55 -17.78 -17.43
CA ALA A 698 23.04 -17.15 -18.66
C ALA A 698 21.71 -16.42 -18.44
N ARG A 699 20.77 -17.03 -17.70
CA ARG A 699 19.48 -16.39 -17.36
C ARG A 699 19.67 -15.18 -16.44
N LYS A 700 20.53 -15.25 -15.43
CA LYS A 700 20.82 -14.09 -14.53
C LYS A 700 21.47 -12.92 -15.28
N ALA A 701 22.40 -13.18 -16.21
CA ALA A 701 22.97 -12.13 -17.06
C ALA A 701 21.93 -11.53 -18.02
N PHE A 702 21.05 -12.36 -18.62
CA PHE A 702 20.01 -11.87 -19.52
C PHE A 702 18.91 -11.07 -18.79
N GLN A 703 18.50 -11.49 -17.59
CA GLN A 703 17.68 -10.70 -16.68
C GLN A 703 18.29 -9.31 -16.48
N MET A 704 19.55 -9.24 -16.02
CA MET A 704 20.19 -7.95 -15.73
C MET A 704 20.38 -7.07 -16.98
N TYR A 705 20.53 -7.68 -18.16
CA TYR A 705 20.56 -6.97 -19.44
C TYR A 705 19.20 -6.34 -19.77
N LEU A 706 18.11 -7.11 -19.65
CA LEU A 706 16.75 -6.60 -19.80
C LEU A 706 16.41 -5.54 -18.74
N GLU A 707 16.91 -5.65 -17.51
CA GLU A 707 16.79 -4.61 -16.47
C GLU A 707 17.60 -3.33 -16.77
N CYS A 708 18.66 -3.41 -17.58
CA CYS A 708 19.34 -2.23 -18.12
C CYS A 708 18.49 -1.57 -19.21
N ILE A 709 18.02 -2.35 -20.19
CA ILE A 709 17.13 -1.86 -21.27
C ILE A 709 15.87 -1.23 -20.68
N LEU A 710 15.25 -1.84 -19.67
CA LEU A 710 14.07 -1.34 -18.98
C LEU A 710 14.30 0.06 -18.38
N ARG A 711 15.45 0.26 -17.72
CA ARG A 711 15.82 1.58 -17.19
C ARG A 711 16.04 2.58 -18.33
N ARG A 712 16.82 2.22 -19.35
CA ARG A 712 17.11 3.07 -20.52
C ARG A 712 15.84 3.51 -21.27
N VAL A 713 14.86 2.63 -21.44
CA VAL A 713 13.55 3.00 -22.06
C VAL A 713 12.73 3.93 -21.16
N SER A 714 12.91 3.86 -19.84
CA SER A 714 12.23 4.75 -18.89
C SER A 714 12.88 6.14 -18.77
N THR A 715 14.20 6.25 -19.03
CA THR A 715 14.98 7.49 -18.83
C THR A 715 15.46 8.16 -20.12
N GLU A 716 15.74 7.42 -21.18
CA GLU A 716 16.43 7.89 -22.39
C GLU A 716 15.58 7.67 -23.65
N SER A 717 14.44 8.34 -23.72
CA SER A 717 13.47 8.32 -24.84
C SER A 717 14.05 8.71 -26.23
N LYS A 718 15.35 9.01 -26.35
CA LYS A 718 16.05 9.35 -27.60
C LYS A 718 16.42 8.14 -28.46
N GLN A 719 16.40 6.92 -27.92
CA GLN A 719 16.81 5.71 -28.63
C GLN A 719 15.62 4.77 -28.88
N CYS A 720 14.99 4.87 -30.05
CA CYS A 720 13.71 4.23 -30.38
C CYS A 720 13.77 2.70 -30.59
N HIS A 721 14.14 1.95 -29.54
CA HIS A 721 14.22 0.48 -29.56
C HIS A 721 12.89 -0.23 -29.22
N GLU A 722 11.80 0.51 -28.98
CA GLU A 722 10.48 -0.06 -28.64
C GLU A 722 10.00 -1.12 -29.63
N LYS A 723 10.32 -0.95 -30.92
CA LYS A 723 10.01 -1.92 -32.00
C LYS A 723 10.60 -3.30 -31.71
N LEU A 724 11.85 -3.33 -31.27
CA LEU A 724 12.59 -4.57 -31.00
C LEU A 724 12.07 -5.22 -29.72
N ILE A 725 11.85 -4.42 -28.68
CA ILE A 725 11.37 -4.90 -27.38
C ILE A 725 9.97 -5.50 -27.50
N LEU A 726 9.02 -4.81 -28.15
CA LEU A 726 7.67 -5.34 -28.38
C LEU A 726 7.67 -6.61 -29.21
N LYS A 727 8.46 -6.65 -30.30
CA LYS A 727 8.60 -7.87 -31.13
C LYS A 727 9.22 -9.03 -30.34
N PHE A 728 10.25 -8.77 -29.53
CA PHE A 728 10.87 -9.78 -28.70
C PHE A 728 9.84 -10.35 -27.71
N ILE A 729 9.18 -9.50 -26.90
CA ILE A 729 8.22 -9.93 -25.88
C ILE A 729 7.05 -10.71 -26.50
N GLN A 730 6.49 -10.28 -27.64
CA GLN A 730 5.40 -11.01 -28.31
C GLN A 730 5.85 -12.40 -28.79
N ARG A 731 7.09 -12.53 -29.24
CA ARG A 731 7.63 -13.79 -29.78
C ARG A 731 8.16 -14.74 -28.70
N SER A 732 8.74 -14.22 -27.61
CA SER A 732 9.29 -15.03 -26.51
C SER A 732 8.28 -15.32 -25.40
N GLY A 733 7.21 -14.53 -25.28
CA GLY A 733 6.17 -14.70 -24.26
C GLY A 733 5.41 -16.04 -24.33
N VAL A 734 5.39 -16.69 -25.50
CA VAL A 734 4.78 -18.03 -25.65
C VAL A 734 5.65 -19.17 -25.11
N ASN A 735 6.93 -18.93 -24.79
CA ASN A 735 7.86 -19.95 -24.30
C ASN A 735 7.72 -20.21 -22.78
N PHE A 736 6.97 -19.37 -22.06
CA PHE A 736 6.73 -19.54 -20.62
C PHE A 736 5.72 -20.68 -20.34
N LYS A 737 5.80 -21.29 -19.14
CA LYS A 737 4.83 -22.29 -18.63
C LYS A 737 3.39 -21.76 -18.53
N THR A 738 3.20 -20.45 -18.63
CA THR A 738 1.90 -19.81 -18.85
C THR A 738 2.12 -18.69 -19.88
N PRO A 739 1.58 -18.81 -21.10
CA PRO A 739 1.86 -17.87 -22.19
C PRO A 739 1.56 -16.41 -21.84
N PHE A 740 2.52 -15.53 -22.14
CA PHE A 740 2.41 -14.08 -21.99
C PHE A 740 2.00 -13.45 -23.33
N PHE A 741 0.82 -12.83 -23.37
CA PHE A 741 0.29 -12.16 -24.57
C PHE A 741 0.26 -10.64 -24.40
N ILE A 742 0.73 -9.91 -25.42
CA ILE A 742 0.63 -8.44 -25.47
C ILE A 742 -0.75 -8.03 -25.99
N ARG A 743 -1.56 -7.31 -25.19
CA ARG A 743 -2.71 -6.56 -25.72
C ARG A 743 -2.23 -5.24 -26.33
N ASN A 744 -2.68 -4.95 -27.56
CA ASN A 744 -1.96 -4.07 -28.48
C ASN A 744 -2.49 -2.61 -28.48
N PRO A 745 -1.66 -1.60 -28.14
CA PRO A 745 -2.07 -0.20 -28.05
C PRO A 745 -1.97 0.52 -29.41
N PHE A 746 -2.70 0.05 -30.43
CA PHE A 746 -2.66 0.67 -31.76
C PHE A 746 -3.39 2.02 -31.80
N SER A 747 -2.62 3.11 -31.79
CA SER A 747 -3.01 4.39 -32.38
C SER A 747 -1.87 4.91 -33.27
N HIS A 748 -2.23 5.41 -34.45
CA HIS A 748 -1.28 5.81 -35.50
C HIS A 748 -0.61 7.17 -35.24
N LYS A 749 -0.93 7.87 -34.15
CA LYS A 749 -0.41 9.21 -33.83
C LYS A 749 0.89 9.23 -32.99
N ILE A 750 1.33 8.10 -32.43
CA ILE A 750 2.15 8.13 -31.20
C ILE A 750 3.67 7.93 -31.43
N LEU A 751 4.45 9.01 -31.37
CA LEU A 751 5.76 9.01 -30.69
C LEU A 751 5.64 9.94 -29.48
N SER A 752 5.67 9.37 -28.26
CA SER A 752 5.55 10.13 -27.02
C SER A 752 6.09 9.33 -25.81
N LYS A 753 6.33 10.02 -24.69
CA LYS A 753 6.79 9.43 -23.42
C LYS A 753 5.88 8.31 -22.91
N ASP A 754 4.57 8.44 -23.13
CA ASP A 754 3.56 7.44 -22.75
C ASP A 754 3.81 6.08 -23.39
N ARG A 755 4.31 6.07 -24.64
CA ARG A 755 4.61 4.85 -25.40
C ARG A 755 5.82 4.14 -24.82
N SER A 756 6.91 4.85 -24.55
CA SER A 756 8.11 4.27 -23.94
C SER A 756 7.80 3.75 -22.54
N ALA A 757 6.98 4.46 -21.75
CA ALA A 757 6.49 4.01 -20.45
C ALA A 757 5.64 2.72 -20.54
N LEU A 758 4.74 2.62 -21.53
CA LEU A 758 3.91 1.43 -21.75
C LEU A 758 4.75 0.21 -22.20
N VAL A 759 5.78 0.44 -23.02
CA VAL A 759 6.74 -0.61 -23.43
C VAL A 759 7.62 -1.04 -22.25
N ALA A 760 8.08 -0.10 -21.44
CA ALA A 760 8.79 -0.39 -20.19
C ALA A 760 7.91 -1.19 -19.20
N LYS A 761 6.62 -0.84 -19.04
CA LYS A 761 5.67 -1.65 -18.26
C LYS A 761 5.59 -3.07 -18.80
N GLN A 762 5.41 -3.26 -20.12
CA GLN A 762 5.31 -4.61 -20.70
C GLN A 762 6.61 -5.42 -20.57
N LEU A 763 7.78 -4.78 -20.66
CA LEU A 763 9.07 -5.40 -20.38
C LEU A 763 9.25 -5.75 -18.89
N GLY A 764 8.75 -4.91 -17.98
CA GLY A 764 8.72 -5.18 -16.55
C GLY A 764 7.77 -6.33 -16.17
N ASP A 765 6.58 -6.39 -16.77
CA ASP A 765 5.62 -7.48 -16.61
C ASP A 765 6.19 -8.81 -17.17
N TYR A 766 6.93 -8.77 -18.29
CA TYR A 766 7.66 -9.92 -18.83
C TYR A 766 8.80 -10.36 -17.92
N LEU A 767 9.61 -9.42 -17.41
CA LEU A 767 10.72 -9.68 -16.49
C LEU A 767 10.27 -10.36 -15.20
N GLU A 768 9.11 -9.98 -14.63
CA GLU A 768 8.59 -10.66 -13.43
C GLU A 768 8.31 -12.15 -13.68
N VAL A 769 7.71 -12.49 -14.84
CA VAL A 769 7.47 -13.90 -15.21
C VAL A 769 8.79 -14.63 -15.44
N TYR A 770 9.71 -14.00 -16.17
CA TYR A 770 11.03 -14.54 -16.46
C TYR A 770 11.86 -14.82 -15.19
N ASN A 771 11.86 -13.89 -14.23
CA ASN A 771 12.57 -14.01 -12.97
C ASN A 771 11.97 -15.14 -12.12
N LYS A 772 10.65 -15.18 -11.99
CA LYS A 772 9.95 -16.25 -11.24
C LYS A 772 10.18 -17.64 -11.82
N GLU A 773 10.28 -17.78 -13.15
CA GLU A 773 10.69 -19.05 -13.76
C GLU A 773 12.17 -19.37 -13.53
N THR A 774 13.04 -18.36 -13.48
CA THR A 774 14.48 -18.54 -13.19
C THR A 774 14.71 -18.97 -11.74
N GLU A 775 13.99 -18.39 -10.78
CA GLU A 775 13.99 -18.81 -9.36
C GLU A 775 13.42 -20.21 -9.16
N ALA A 776 12.54 -20.67 -10.06
CA ALA A 776 11.98 -22.02 -10.05
C ALA A 776 12.85 -23.08 -10.76
N LEU A 777 14.07 -22.72 -11.20
CA LEU A 777 15.08 -23.67 -11.67
C LEU A 777 15.99 -24.04 -10.49
N SER A 778 15.92 -25.30 -10.05
CA SER A 778 16.95 -25.90 -9.20
C SER A 778 18.26 -26.01 -9.98
N ASP A 779 19.38 -25.57 -9.40
CA ASP A 779 20.70 -25.77 -10.00
C ASP A 779 21.05 -27.27 -10.06
N SER A 780 20.82 -27.87 -11.22
CA SER A 780 21.29 -29.21 -11.55
C SER A 780 22.79 -29.14 -11.83
N PHE A 781 23.60 -29.49 -10.82
CA PHE A 781 25.06 -29.74 -10.85
C PHE A 781 25.87 -28.91 -11.88
N ASP A 782 26.62 -27.91 -11.40
CA ASP A 782 27.57 -27.13 -12.21
C ASP A 782 28.38 -28.06 -13.14
N PRO A 783 28.22 -27.97 -14.48
CA PRO A 783 28.93 -28.87 -15.40
C PRO A 783 30.45 -28.66 -15.34
N TYR A 784 31.22 -29.75 -15.47
CA TYR A 784 32.66 -29.65 -15.66
C TYR A 784 32.98 -28.73 -16.85
N GLY A 785 33.66 -27.61 -16.59
CA GLY A 785 33.91 -26.55 -17.57
C GLY A 785 33.03 -25.29 -17.45
N SER A 786 32.15 -25.19 -16.44
CA SER A 786 31.38 -23.97 -16.19
C SER A 786 32.23 -22.82 -15.62
N ILE A 787 31.89 -21.57 -15.96
CA ILE A 787 32.52 -20.37 -15.40
C ILE A 787 32.34 -20.33 -13.86
N PRO A 788 33.38 -19.99 -13.05
CA PRO A 788 33.28 -20.00 -11.59
C PRO A 788 32.22 -19.05 -11.03
N ASN A 789 31.30 -19.57 -10.20
CA ASN A 789 30.15 -18.84 -9.69
C ASN A 789 30.48 -17.56 -8.88
N ARG A 790 31.62 -17.52 -8.16
CA ARG A 790 32.09 -16.29 -7.48
C ARG A 790 32.42 -15.18 -8.50
N LEU A 791 33.34 -15.47 -9.43
CA LEU A 791 33.75 -14.55 -10.51
C LEU A 791 32.55 -14.03 -11.32
N PHE A 792 31.56 -14.88 -11.57
CA PHE A 792 30.33 -14.49 -12.27
C PHE A 792 29.44 -13.57 -11.43
N SER A 793 29.30 -13.84 -10.13
CA SER A 793 28.58 -12.96 -9.19
C SER A 793 29.23 -11.59 -9.08
N ASP A 794 30.56 -11.54 -8.96
CA ASP A 794 31.33 -10.29 -8.88
C ASP A 794 31.18 -9.48 -10.18
N PHE A 795 31.24 -10.15 -11.33
CA PHE A 795 30.95 -9.54 -12.63
C PHE A 795 29.54 -8.92 -12.68
N LEU A 796 28.49 -9.67 -12.30
CA LEU A 796 27.12 -9.14 -12.29
C LEU A 796 26.97 -7.91 -11.38
N CYS A 797 27.64 -7.89 -10.23
CA CYS A 797 27.65 -6.73 -9.33
C CYS A 797 28.20 -5.47 -10.02
N GLN A 798 29.27 -5.56 -10.82
CA GLN A 798 29.90 -4.40 -11.46
C GLN A 798 29.33 -4.07 -12.87
N ALA A 799 28.92 -5.06 -13.66
CA ALA A 799 28.63 -4.94 -15.08
C ALA A 799 27.61 -3.86 -15.47
N GLN A 800 27.86 -3.21 -16.61
CA GLN A 800 26.93 -2.29 -17.28
C GLN A 800 26.24 -2.96 -18.49
N GLU A 801 25.29 -2.27 -19.14
CA GLU A 801 24.52 -2.84 -20.27
C GLU A 801 25.43 -3.40 -21.38
N SER A 802 26.48 -2.66 -21.74
CA SER A 802 27.45 -3.04 -22.78
C SER A 802 28.39 -4.18 -22.36
N ASP A 803 28.59 -4.41 -21.06
CA ASP A 803 29.36 -5.56 -20.56
C ASP A 803 28.53 -6.85 -20.63
N LEU A 804 27.26 -6.76 -20.23
CA LEU A 804 26.30 -7.85 -20.30
C LEU A 804 26.02 -8.23 -21.77
N GLU A 805 25.79 -7.24 -22.63
CA GLU A 805 25.64 -7.43 -24.08
C GLU A 805 26.85 -8.16 -24.69
N ALA A 806 28.06 -7.75 -24.30
CA ALA A 806 29.29 -8.39 -24.79
C ALA A 806 29.39 -9.85 -24.35
N ILE A 807 29.20 -10.19 -23.07
CA ILE A 807 29.30 -11.58 -22.59
C ILE A 807 28.21 -12.47 -23.22
N LEU A 808 26.96 -11.98 -23.29
CA LEU A 808 25.87 -12.70 -23.94
C LEU A 808 26.14 -12.94 -25.44
N THR A 809 26.68 -11.94 -26.14
CA THR A 809 27.05 -12.05 -27.57
C THR A 809 28.18 -13.05 -27.79
N ILE A 810 29.26 -12.98 -26.99
CA ILE A 810 30.42 -13.90 -27.11
C ILE A 810 29.97 -15.34 -26.89
N HIS A 811 29.22 -15.60 -25.80
CA HIS A 811 28.74 -16.95 -25.48
C HIS A 811 27.79 -17.50 -26.56
N THR A 812 26.86 -16.68 -27.05
CA THR A 812 25.90 -17.09 -28.08
C THR A 812 26.61 -17.40 -29.40
N ASN A 813 27.62 -16.60 -29.79
CA ASN A 813 28.42 -16.88 -30.98
C ASN A 813 29.32 -18.12 -30.83
N ALA A 814 29.89 -18.35 -29.65
CA ALA A 814 30.78 -19.50 -29.39
C ALA A 814 30.02 -20.83 -29.32
N THR A 815 28.88 -20.86 -28.61
CA THR A 815 28.11 -22.10 -28.37
C THR A 815 27.04 -22.37 -29.43
N GLN A 816 26.63 -21.35 -30.20
CA GLN A 816 25.43 -21.34 -31.05
C GLN A 816 24.11 -21.65 -30.31
N GLN A 817 24.13 -21.70 -28.97
CA GLN A 817 23.00 -22.00 -28.10
C GLN A 817 22.49 -20.74 -27.39
N MET A 818 21.20 -20.78 -27.02
CA MET A 818 20.51 -19.67 -26.33
C MET A 818 19.91 -20.13 -24.99
N PRO A 819 20.73 -20.58 -24.00
CA PRO A 819 20.25 -21.11 -22.71
C PRO A 819 19.52 -20.08 -21.83
N PHE A 820 19.58 -18.79 -22.20
CA PHE A 820 18.79 -17.72 -21.59
C PHE A 820 17.33 -17.68 -22.06
N LEU A 821 16.99 -18.29 -23.22
CA LEU A 821 15.61 -18.41 -23.73
C LEU A 821 15.08 -19.84 -23.69
N TYR A 822 15.94 -20.82 -24.00
CA TYR A 822 15.57 -22.24 -24.13
C TYR A 822 16.25 -23.09 -23.06
N ASN A 823 15.59 -24.18 -22.65
CA ASN A 823 16.14 -25.12 -21.69
C ASN A 823 17.19 -26.02 -22.37
N ARG A 824 18.37 -26.26 -21.78
CA ARG A 824 19.46 -27.04 -22.41
C ARG A 824 19.02 -28.45 -22.86
N CYS A 825 18.03 -29.04 -22.19
CA CYS A 825 17.50 -30.38 -22.48
C CYS A 825 16.24 -30.40 -23.36
N ALA A 826 15.88 -29.30 -24.04
CA ALA A 826 14.70 -29.24 -24.91
C ALA A 826 15.05 -29.62 -26.38
N PRO A 827 14.60 -30.78 -26.89
CA PRO A 827 14.79 -31.13 -28.30
C PRO A 827 14.01 -30.15 -29.20
N GLY A 828 14.68 -29.60 -30.21
CA GLY A 828 14.09 -28.64 -31.16
C GLY A 828 14.35 -27.15 -30.87
N ALA A 829 15.26 -26.81 -29.96
CA ALA A 829 15.73 -25.43 -29.80
C ALA A 829 16.39 -24.90 -31.11
N PRO A 830 16.07 -23.67 -31.57
CA PRO A 830 16.67 -23.12 -32.78
C PRO A 830 18.13 -22.72 -32.56
N ALA A 831 18.96 -22.84 -33.61
CA ALA A 831 20.31 -22.30 -33.63
C ALA A 831 20.31 -20.76 -33.52
N ALA A 832 21.37 -20.19 -32.97
CA ALA A 832 21.49 -18.75 -32.81
C ALA A 832 21.47 -18.00 -34.17
N PRO A 833 20.65 -16.95 -34.35
CA PRO A 833 20.72 -16.08 -35.52
C PRO A 833 21.99 -15.21 -35.48
N PRO A 834 22.53 -14.79 -36.63
CA PRO A 834 23.71 -13.93 -36.68
C PRO A 834 23.46 -12.59 -35.98
N ILE A 835 24.33 -12.26 -35.02
CA ILE A 835 24.22 -11.05 -34.20
C ILE A 835 24.88 -9.87 -34.95
N PRO A 836 24.14 -8.78 -35.26
CA PRO A 836 24.71 -7.61 -35.93
C PRO A 836 25.87 -6.98 -35.16
N VAL A 837 26.94 -6.60 -35.86
CA VAL A 837 28.10 -5.91 -35.26
C VAL A 837 27.75 -4.46 -34.95
N GLY A 838 28.19 -3.97 -33.79
CA GLY A 838 28.01 -2.59 -33.33
C GLY A 838 27.09 -2.45 -32.11
N ALA A 839 26.76 -1.22 -31.72
CA ALA A 839 25.96 -0.94 -30.53
C ALA A 839 24.54 -1.52 -30.64
N HIS A 840 24.07 -2.14 -29.54
CA HIS A 840 22.77 -2.81 -29.44
C HIS A 840 22.55 -3.92 -30.49
N GLY A 841 23.63 -4.55 -30.95
CA GLY A 841 23.61 -5.70 -31.86
C GLY A 841 22.81 -6.86 -31.29
N PHE A 842 22.99 -7.17 -30.01
CA PHE A 842 22.26 -8.25 -29.34
C PHE A 842 20.75 -7.94 -29.25
N LEU A 843 20.39 -6.71 -28.86
CA LEU A 843 19.00 -6.24 -28.85
C LEU A 843 18.33 -6.25 -30.24
N LYS A 844 19.09 -6.00 -31.32
CA LYS A 844 18.62 -6.13 -32.71
C LYS A 844 18.40 -7.60 -33.11
N ALA A 845 19.18 -8.53 -32.56
CA ALA A 845 19.03 -9.97 -32.81
C ALA A 845 17.91 -10.63 -31.99
N LEU A 846 17.63 -10.14 -30.77
CA LEU A 846 16.66 -10.74 -29.83
C LEU A 846 15.29 -11.12 -30.44
N PRO A 847 14.63 -10.30 -31.28
CA PRO A 847 13.38 -10.71 -31.91
C PRO A 847 13.50 -11.97 -32.77
N ASN A 848 14.66 -12.24 -33.36
CA ASN A 848 14.89 -13.42 -34.20
C ASN A 848 15.45 -14.61 -33.39
N MET A 849 15.98 -14.37 -32.19
CA MET A 849 16.38 -15.41 -31.23
C MET A 849 15.17 -16.17 -30.67
N ALA A 850 13.98 -15.56 -30.69
CA ALA A 850 12.71 -16.23 -30.43
C ALA A 850 11.85 -16.24 -31.73
N PRO A 851 11.93 -17.27 -32.58
CA PRO A 851 11.01 -17.43 -33.71
C PRO A 851 9.61 -17.89 -33.26
N ILE A 852 8.56 -17.40 -33.94
CA ILE A 852 7.16 -17.82 -33.71
C ILE A 852 6.82 -19.04 -34.59
N GLY A 853 6.17 -20.04 -33.99
CA GLY A 853 5.32 -20.99 -34.73
C GLY A 853 4.01 -20.30 -35.15
N VAL A 854 3.90 -19.97 -36.44
CA VAL A 854 2.74 -19.42 -37.18
C VAL A 854 1.64 -18.74 -36.33
N SER A 855 1.73 -17.42 -36.15
CA SER A 855 0.64 -16.61 -35.57
C SER A 855 0.41 -15.29 -36.32
N GLN A 856 -0.86 -15.03 -36.64
CA GLN A 856 -1.32 -13.98 -37.57
C GLN A 856 -1.09 -12.54 -37.06
N GLU A 857 -0.97 -12.33 -35.74
CA GLU A 857 -0.87 -10.97 -35.17
C GLU A 857 0.42 -10.22 -35.57
N SER A 858 1.49 -10.97 -35.84
CA SER A 858 2.82 -10.43 -36.16
C SER A 858 2.80 -9.45 -37.35
N HIS A 859 1.98 -9.73 -38.37
CA HIS A 859 1.84 -8.88 -39.56
C HIS A 859 1.33 -7.47 -39.25
N LYS A 860 0.46 -7.31 -38.24
CA LYS A 860 -0.12 -6.01 -37.86
C LYS A 860 0.97 -5.05 -37.35
N ILE A 861 1.93 -5.57 -36.58
CA ILE A 861 3.07 -4.79 -36.06
C ILE A 861 4.02 -4.40 -37.20
N ASP A 862 4.33 -5.33 -38.12
CA ASP A 862 5.22 -5.01 -39.24
C ASP A 862 4.62 -4.04 -40.26
N GLN A 863 3.31 -4.09 -40.52
CA GLN A 863 2.62 -3.06 -41.30
C GLN A 863 2.65 -1.69 -40.57
N TYR A 864 2.32 -1.66 -39.27
CA TYR A 864 2.34 -0.45 -38.46
C TYR A 864 3.71 0.26 -38.49
N TYR A 865 4.80 -0.46 -38.19
CA TYR A 865 6.14 0.17 -38.23
C TYR A 865 6.61 0.51 -39.64
N LYS A 866 6.27 -0.27 -40.68
CA LYS A 866 6.54 0.14 -42.08
C LYS A 866 5.87 1.47 -42.44
N SER A 867 4.67 1.73 -41.91
CA SER A 867 3.98 3.03 -42.11
C SER A 867 4.62 4.20 -41.36
N ILE A 868 5.40 3.95 -40.30
CA ILE A 868 6.19 4.97 -39.61
C ILE A 868 7.53 5.19 -40.33
N GLU A 869 8.20 4.12 -40.75
CA GLU A 869 9.46 4.14 -41.53
C GLU A 869 9.28 4.66 -42.97
N ALA A 870 8.04 4.87 -43.40
CA ALA A 870 7.67 5.58 -44.64
C ALA A 870 7.32 7.06 -44.41
N ARG A 871 7.37 7.56 -43.16
CA ARG A 871 6.99 8.91 -42.74
C ARG A 871 8.06 9.63 -41.91
N SER A 872 9.28 9.10 -41.82
CA SER A 872 10.41 9.83 -41.23
C SER A 872 10.92 10.91 -42.21
N PRO A 873 11.16 12.15 -41.74
CA PRO A 873 11.55 13.27 -42.62
C PRO A 873 12.90 13.04 -43.32
N GLU A 874 13.75 12.16 -42.78
CA GLU A 874 15.03 11.74 -43.35
C GLU A 874 14.91 11.19 -44.79
N LYS A 875 13.73 10.66 -45.19
CA LYS A 875 13.50 10.16 -46.55
C LYS A 875 13.00 11.20 -47.55
N GLU A 876 12.47 12.32 -47.10
CA GLU A 876 12.10 13.43 -48.00
C GLU A 876 13.34 14.19 -48.48
N ILE A 877 14.45 14.10 -47.75
CA ILE A 877 15.76 14.66 -48.15
C ILE A 877 16.44 13.82 -49.25
N GLN A 878 16.20 12.50 -49.30
CA GLN A 878 16.79 11.62 -50.33
C GLN A 878 15.99 11.59 -51.65
N ASN A 879 14.67 11.77 -51.63
CA ASN A 879 13.84 11.79 -52.83
C ASN A 879 13.65 13.22 -53.36
N GLY A 880 14.71 13.74 -54.00
CA GLY A 880 14.81 15.14 -54.45
C GLY A 880 13.71 15.63 -55.40
N LYS A 881 12.57 16.03 -54.86
CA LYS A 881 11.51 16.79 -55.55
C LYS A 881 11.55 18.25 -55.08
N ARG A 882 11.99 19.15 -55.96
CA ARG A 882 11.85 20.60 -55.77
C ARG A 882 10.36 20.94 -55.59
N LEU A 883 9.99 21.48 -54.44
CA LEU A 883 8.80 22.31 -54.31
C LEU A 883 9.12 23.70 -54.88
N PRO A 884 8.20 24.34 -55.62
CA PRO A 884 8.43 25.65 -56.21
C PRO A 884 8.36 26.75 -55.14
N GLU A 885 9.30 27.69 -55.20
CA GLU A 885 9.28 28.88 -54.35
C GLU A 885 8.03 29.72 -54.62
N LYS A 886 7.32 30.12 -53.57
CA LYS A 886 6.34 31.21 -53.62
C LYS A 886 6.57 32.17 -52.46
N THR A 887 7.11 33.33 -52.80
CA THR A 887 7.24 34.48 -51.92
C THR A 887 5.87 34.95 -51.43
N PHE A 888 5.69 35.01 -50.11
CA PHE A 888 4.49 35.59 -49.50
C PHE A 888 4.67 37.09 -49.29
N SER A 889 4.10 37.88 -50.21
CA SER A 889 3.89 39.31 -49.99
C SER A 889 2.66 39.52 -49.11
N PHE A 890 2.75 40.44 -48.14
CA PHE A 890 1.58 40.90 -47.39
C PHE A 890 0.69 41.77 -48.29
N ASN A 891 -0.61 41.48 -48.38
CA ASN A 891 -1.61 42.55 -48.45
C ASN A 891 -3.06 42.13 -48.12
N THR A 892 -3.71 43.03 -47.37
CA THR A 892 -5.15 43.23 -47.13
C THR A 892 -6.17 42.20 -47.68
N MET A 893 -6.87 41.52 -46.78
CA MET A 893 -8.10 40.78 -47.11
C MET A 893 -9.34 41.64 -46.77
N LYS A 894 -10.06 42.15 -47.78
CA LYS A 894 -11.37 42.80 -47.59
C LYS A 894 -12.50 41.76 -47.51
N ARG A 895 -13.49 42.01 -46.65
CA ARG A 895 -14.76 41.25 -46.62
C ARG A 895 -15.44 41.28 -47.99
N LYS A 896 -15.98 40.15 -48.42
CA LYS A 896 -17.28 40.11 -49.12
C LYS A 896 -18.01 38.78 -48.89
N THR A 897 -19.31 38.89 -48.67
CA THR A 897 -20.26 37.78 -48.52
C THR A 897 -20.83 37.35 -49.86
N THR A 898 -21.07 36.05 -50.06
CA THR A 898 -22.12 35.57 -50.97
C THR A 898 -22.64 34.21 -50.50
N THR A 899 -23.94 34.01 -50.67
CA THR A 899 -24.70 32.81 -50.35
C THR A 899 -24.68 31.79 -51.50
N LYS A 900 -24.72 30.50 -51.15
CA LYS A 900 -25.81 29.61 -51.56
C LYS A 900 -25.94 28.44 -50.60
#